data_AF-A0A562KX67-F1
#
_entry.id   AF-A0A562KX67-F1
#
_cell.length_a   1.000
_cell.length_b   1.000
_cell.length_c   1.000
_cell.angle_alpha   90.00
_cell.angle_beta   90.00
_cell.angle_gamma   90.00
#
_symmetry.space_group_name_H-M   'P 1'
#
loop_
_entity.id
_entity.type
_entity.pdbx_description
1 polymer ?
#
loop_
_entity_poly.entity_id
_entity_poly.type
_entity_poly.pdbx_seq_one_letter_code
_entity_poly.pdbx_strand_id
1 'polypeptide(L)'
;MNVIVLPDRFRLDARTNLDRLIERARRSRVFAGAVDFDDPVWDLSTVKFARPSARSAHQRKLIFATDETGYVRDIEERTPIAERFASFTKALIVLREEASPKSTKDHGRVLRAARSLYCSMQGDERDPVDLVSADFMAACNYIRYRKTQRGEVAADGSAYILGRALREIAEFINRHSIAKANISFSNPFPRESRSHSKVGKDGDRAREEKMATKEEMGAIVDASLTIRAGDDQRDLLRIAAVELMCCAPVRINEVLDTRYDCRRTERTRREATGEEVQYLGYAYHGSKKAPDSIKWIPSAMVDIADRALADARRITEPYREIARWMERHPGRAYLAEEWRLADPDTLLSAGEANGALHLGEDSIFLWLKANRVKKHVEGKLRCYRLGDLEAAILRRFPKLPPGVKLSDYMFIVPRHYFRNDMVVQNYVLSVLGDNTISDFLGNHKGAKGVFERLGILDANEKPYRINTHSIRHYLNTLAQKGRLSQLDIARWSGRKDVRQNAVYDHSGGIALAQDMRTAIETGEIEGPIVETVASLPPVERDAFLKGRFATAHFTSIGACTQDFSMAPCPSHGACGGCAEHLVVKGKAEHKAEAERLLVEHQAMLDGARAAMAEGTYNASAWVAHNERVVDGLKKTVAVHADPTIPDGTMVQV
;
A
#
# COMPACT_ATOMS: atom_id res chain seq x y z
N MET A 1 -12.30 40.91 52.96
CA MET A 1 -12.15 39.44 53.07
C MET A 1 -11.12 39.02 52.03
N ASN A 2 -9.87 38.80 52.43
CA ASN A 2 -8.84 38.26 51.53
C ASN A 2 -9.07 36.74 51.44
N VAL A 3 -9.72 36.28 50.37
CA VAL A 3 -9.83 34.85 50.09
C VAL A 3 -8.45 34.37 49.65
N ILE A 4 -7.72 33.73 50.57
CA ILE A 4 -6.50 33.01 50.24
C ILE A 4 -6.95 31.72 49.53
N VAL A 5 -6.90 31.72 48.20
CA VAL A 5 -7.11 30.52 47.40
C VAL A 5 -5.88 29.63 47.58
N LEU A 6 -6.00 28.57 48.38
CA LEU A 6 -4.96 27.55 48.50
C LEU A 6 -4.75 26.87 47.13
N PRO A 7 -3.49 26.61 46.71
CA PRO A 7 -3.23 26.02 45.42
C PRO A 7 -3.78 24.59 45.33
N ASP A 8 -4.50 24.32 44.25
CA ASP A 8 -5.09 23.01 43.94
C ASP A 8 -4.00 21.95 43.80
N ARG A 9 -3.94 21.01 44.75
CA ARG A 9 -2.92 19.94 44.81
C ARG A 9 -2.90 19.10 43.53
N PHE A 10 -4.05 18.79 42.96
CA PHE A 10 -4.12 18.01 41.71
C PHE A 10 -3.54 18.79 40.54
N ARG A 11 -3.71 20.11 40.52
CA ARG A 11 -3.08 20.99 39.52
C ARG A 11 -1.56 21.04 39.69
N LEU A 12 -1.06 21.10 40.92
CA LEU A 12 0.39 21.11 41.21
C LEU A 12 1.05 19.78 40.83
N ASP A 13 0.40 18.66 41.14
CA ASP A 13 0.90 17.32 40.76
C ASP A 13 0.89 17.15 39.24
N ALA A 14 -0.20 17.55 38.57
CA ALA A 14 -0.32 17.56 37.12
C ALA A 14 0.75 18.43 36.44
N ARG A 15 1.02 19.62 36.99
CA ARG A 15 2.10 20.51 36.55
C ARG A 15 3.46 19.82 36.65
N THR A 16 3.77 19.28 37.82
CA THR A 16 5.04 18.59 38.08
C THR A 16 5.25 17.42 37.11
N ASN A 17 4.18 16.66 36.85
CA ASN A 17 4.21 15.55 35.90
C ASN A 17 4.46 16.03 34.46
N LEU A 18 3.80 17.11 34.04
CA LEU A 18 4.02 17.71 32.72
C LEU A 18 5.46 18.20 32.56
N ASP A 19 6.01 18.88 33.56
CA ASP A 19 7.38 19.41 33.52
C ASP A 19 8.41 18.27 33.41
N ARG A 20 8.25 17.21 34.23
CA ARG A 20 9.08 16.00 34.16
C ARG A 20 8.98 15.31 32.80
N LEU A 21 7.79 15.29 32.20
CA LEU A 21 7.57 14.70 30.89
C LEU A 21 8.28 15.49 29.78
N ILE A 22 8.18 16.82 29.82
CA ILE A 22 8.87 17.72 28.88
C ILE A 22 10.38 17.57 29.05
N GLU A 23 10.90 17.55 30.28
CA GLU A 23 12.32 17.33 30.57
C GLU A 23 12.81 15.98 30.05
N ARG A 24 12.03 14.90 30.24
CA ARG A 24 12.33 13.58 29.68
C ARG A 24 12.40 13.64 28.16
N ALA A 25 11.46 14.30 27.50
CA ALA A 25 11.45 14.43 26.05
C ALA A 25 12.66 15.24 25.53
N ARG A 26 13.03 16.32 26.22
CA ARG A 26 14.24 17.12 25.90
C ARG A 26 15.53 16.30 25.99
N ARG A 27 15.61 15.38 26.95
CA ARG A 27 16.76 14.48 27.14
C ARG A 27 16.77 13.28 26.18
N SER A 28 15.67 13.04 25.45
CA SER A 28 15.59 11.93 24.52
C SER A 28 16.54 12.14 23.35
N ARG A 29 17.19 11.07 22.90
CA ARG A 29 18.04 11.09 21.69
C ARG A 29 17.22 11.06 20.40
N VAL A 30 15.90 10.91 20.51
CA VAL A 30 14.98 10.95 19.37
C VAL A 30 15.06 12.32 18.71
N PHE A 31 15.36 12.32 17.41
CA PHE A 31 15.62 13.53 16.60
C PHE A 31 16.84 14.37 17.00
N ALA A 32 17.74 13.84 17.84
CA ALA A 32 18.95 14.56 18.24
C ALA A 32 19.77 15.03 17.02
N GLY A 33 20.18 16.30 17.05
CA GLY A 33 20.93 16.94 15.96
C GLY A 33 20.12 17.27 14.70
N ALA A 34 18.84 16.89 14.64
CA ALA A 34 17.96 17.18 13.51
C ALA A 34 16.97 18.31 13.79
N VAL A 35 16.56 18.47 15.05
CA VAL A 35 15.63 19.53 15.48
C VAL A 35 16.11 20.13 16.79
N ASP A 36 15.92 21.43 16.95
CA ASP A 36 15.91 22.06 18.26
C ASP A 36 14.53 21.84 18.89
N PHE A 37 14.48 21.39 20.15
CA PHE A 37 13.22 21.15 20.83
C PHE A 37 12.41 22.44 20.93
N ASP A 38 13.03 23.59 21.14
CA ASP A 38 12.33 24.86 21.38
C ASP A 38 11.85 25.53 20.10
N ASP A 39 12.42 25.16 18.95
CA ASP A 39 12.05 25.75 17.66
C ASP A 39 10.55 25.60 17.34
N PRO A 40 9.92 26.65 16.76
CA PRO A 40 8.53 26.59 16.33
C PRO A 40 8.35 25.70 15.09
N VAL A 41 9.45 25.26 14.44
CA VAL A 41 9.44 24.34 13.30
C VAL A 41 10.42 23.21 13.53
N TRP A 42 9.93 21.99 13.42
CA TRP A 42 10.76 20.81 13.35
C TRP A 42 10.88 20.34 11.90
N ASP A 43 12.05 20.47 11.31
CA ASP A 43 12.37 19.88 10.00
C ASP A 43 12.93 18.47 10.18
N LEU A 44 12.06 17.47 10.09
CA LEU A 44 12.42 16.07 10.27
C LEU A 44 13.10 15.46 9.04
N SER A 45 13.48 16.24 8.04
CA SER A 45 13.90 15.70 6.75
C SER A 45 15.24 14.98 6.75
N THR A 46 16.08 15.19 7.75
CA THR A 46 17.38 14.50 7.96
C THR A 46 17.25 13.19 8.74
N VAL A 47 16.15 12.99 9.47
CA VAL A 47 15.90 11.81 10.33
C VAL A 47 14.70 10.97 9.87
N LYS A 48 13.81 11.55 9.06
CA LYS A 48 12.65 10.90 8.46
C LYS A 48 12.73 10.97 6.95
N PHE A 49 13.40 9.97 6.39
CA PHE A 49 13.44 9.76 4.95
C PHE A 49 12.07 9.24 4.48
N ALA A 50 11.45 9.95 3.54
CA ALA A 50 10.34 9.42 2.76
C ALA A 50 10.88 8.94 1.41
N ARG A 51 10.15 8.02 0.78
CA ARG A 51 10.43 7.60 -0.59
C ARG A 51 10.53 8.82 -1.50
N PRO A 52 11.53 8.90 -2.39
CA PRO A 52 11.65 10.01 -3.33
C PRO A 52 10.41 10.23 -4.20
N SER A 53 9.74 9.15 -4.59
CA SER A 53 8.49 9.15 -5.38
C SER A 53 7.25 9.64 -4.61
N ALA A 54 7.29 9.66 -3.26
CA ALA A 54 6.12 9.94 -2.46
C ALA A 54 5.83 11.45 -2.36
N ARG A 55 4.58 11.84 -2.66
CA ARG A 55 4.03 13.20 -2.48
C ARG A 55 4.34 13.85 -1.11
N SER A 56 4.51 13.04 -0.06
CA SER A 56 4.83 13.52 1.29
C SER A 56 6.29 13.89 1.54
N ALA A 57 7.18 13.81 0.55
CA ALA A 57 8.53 14.35 0.66
C ALA A 57 8.54 15.84 1.08
N HIS A 58 7.44 16.56 0.80
CA HIS A 58 7.22 17.98 1.15
C HIS A 58 6.59 18.20 2.54
N GLN A 59 6.12 17.16 3.23
CA GLN A 59 5.46 17.24 4.55
C GLN A 59 6.38 16.84 5.71
N ARG A 60 7.67 17.21 5.64
CA ARG A 60 8.67 16.88 6.68
C ARG A 60 8.84 17.94 7.77
N LYS A 61 8.17 19.07 7.60
CA LYS A 61 8.13 20.14 8.60
C LYS A 61 6.88 20.03 9.47
N LEU A 62 7.08 19.96 10.79
CA LEU A 62 6.03 20.12 11.78
C LEU A 62 6.10 21.56 12.29
N ILE A 63 5.03 22.32 12.11
CA ILE A 63 4.97 23.74 12.49
C ILE A 63 4.08 23.86 13.73
N PHE A 64 4.57 24.34 14.86
CA PHE A 64 3.79 24.44 16.10
C PHE A 64 3.06 25.78 16.20
N ALA A 65 2.12 25.98 15.27
CA ALA A 65 1.32 27.20 15.15
C ALA A 65 -0.19 26.88 15.09
N THR A 66 -1.03 27.86 15.42
CA THR A 66 -2.49 27.78 15.31
C THR A 66 -2.92 27.70 13.85
N ASP A 67 -4.19 27.38 13.62
CA ASP A 67 -4.78 27.32 12.29
C ASP A 67 -5.68 28.53 11.98
N GLU A 68 -5.65 29.56 12.84
CA GLU A 68 -6.52 30.74 12.78
C GLU A 68 -6.21 31.62 11.55
N THR A 69 -4.97 31.62 11.05
CA THR A 69 -4.56 32.45 9.90
C THR A 69 -4.79 31.80 8.53
N GLY A 70 -5.34 30.58 8.44
CA GLY A 70 -5.60 29.91 7.16
C GLY A 70 -4.38 29.25 6.51
N TYR A 71 -4.39 29.04 5.18
CA TYR A 71 -3.27 28.41 4.44
C TYR A 71 -2.14 29.40 4.15
N VAL A 72 -1.64 30.07 5.19
CA VAL A 72 -0.51 30.99 5.07
C VAL A 72 0.78 30.17 4.95
N ARG A 73 1.54 30.36 3.87
CA ARG A 73 2.74 29.55 3.59
C ARG A 73 3.94 29.98 4.42
N ASP A 74 4.02 31.26 4.78
CA ASP A 74 5.10 31.80 5.59
C ASP A 74 4.83 31.58 7.08
N ILE A 75 5.89 31.23 7.81
CA ILE A 75 5.78 30.95 9.23
C ILE A 75 5.66 32.21 10.07
N GLU A 76 6.30 33.28 9.64
CA GLU A 76 6.33 34.59 10.31
C GLU A 76 4.93 35.20 10.41
N GLU A 77 4.01 34.77 9.53
CA GLU A 77 2.61 35.21 9.46
C GLU A 77 1.65 34.24 10.18
N ARG A 78 2.16 33.23 10.91
CA ARG A 78 1.34 32.28 11.67
C ARG A 78 1.44 32.56 13.17
N THR A 79 0.29 32.58 13.84
CA THR A 79 0.23 32.67 15.30
C THR A 79 0.80 31.40 15.94
N PRO A 80 1.85 31.47 16.78
CA PRO A 80 2.38 30.29 17.47
C PRO A 80 1.37 29.71 18.47
N ILE A 81 1.47 28.40 18.74
CA ILE A 81 0.79 27.78 19.88
C ILE A 81 1.52 28.22 21.15
N ALA A 82 0.80 28.50 22.24
CA ALA A 82 1.40 28.84 23.53
C ALA A 82 2.49 27.83 23.94
N GLU A 83 3.60 28.33 24.47
CA GLU A 83 4.84 27.58 24.67
C GLU A 83 4.64 26.27 25.46
N ARG A 84 3.84 26.29 26.52
CA ARG A 84 3.56 25.10 27.34
C ARG A 84 2.80 24.03 26.55
N PHE A 85 1.78 24.43 25.80
CA PHE A 85 1.00 23.50 24.98
C PHE A 85 1.82 22.97 23.79
N ALA A 86 2.67 23.82 23.20
CA ALA A 86 3.63 23.42 22.18
C ALA A 86 4.62 22.38 22.74
N SER A 87 5.21 22.64 23.92
CA SER A 87 6.15 21.74 24.60
C SER A 87 5.50 20.40 24.97
N PHE A 88 4.26 20.41 25.46
CA PHE A 88 3.47 19.19 25.66
C PHE A 88 3.30 18.39 24.36
N THR A 89 2.89 19.07 23.28
CA THR A 89 2.68 18.42 21.97
C THR A 89 3.99 17.83 21.42
N LYS A 90 5.10 18.57 21.57
CA LYS A 90 6.45 18.13 21.21
C LYS A 90 6.87 16.90 22.03
N ALA A 91 6.65 16.92 23.34
CA ALA A 91 6.94 15.79 24.23
C ALA A 91 6.13 14.54 23.86
N LEU A 92 4.83 14.69 23.58
CA LEU A 92 4.00 13.61 23.05
C LEU A 92 4.59 13.02 21.76
N ILE A 93 4.98 13.85 20.80
CA ILE A 93 5.54 13.39 19.51
C ILE A 93 6.86 12.62 19.72
N VAL A 94 7.76 13.13 20.57
CA VAL A 94 9.04 12.51 20.90
C VAL A 94 8.84 11.15 21.57
N LEU A 95 8.02 11.09 22.61
CA LEU A 95 7.82 9.86 23.38
C LEU A 95 7.06 8.79 22.58
N ARG A 96 6.16 9.20 21.67
CA ARG A 96 5.52 8.28 20.72
C ARG A 96 6.52 7.65 19.75
N GLU A 97 7.48 8.43 19.29
CA GLU A 97 8.54 7.97 18.40
C GLU A 97 9.52 7.04 19.12
N GLU A 98 9.91 7.39 20.34
CA GLU A 98 10.78 6.58 21.21
C GLU A 98 10.18 5.20 21.46
N ALA A 99 8.88 5.13 21.77
CA ALA A 99 8.18 3.88 22.00
C ALA A 99 8.06 3.02 20.74
N SER A 100 7.83 3.64 19.57
CA SER A 100 7.69 2.93 18.30
C SER A 100 7.85 3.88 17.12
N PRO A 101 8.75 3.60 16.16
CA PRO A 101 8.98 4.49 15.02
C PRO A 101 7.70 4.81 14.24
N LYS A 102 7.35 6.10 14.16
CA LYS A 102 6.17 6.60 13.45
C LYS A 102 6.54 7.24 12.12
N SER A 103 5.55 7.38 11.24
CA SER A 103 5.72 8.13 9.99
C SER A 103 5.51 9.62 10.22
N THR A 104 6.10 10.47 9.38
CA THR A 104 5.89 11.92 9.44
C THR A 104 4.42 12.32 9.30
N LYS A 105 3.65 11.60 8.47
CA LYS A 105 2.19 11.79 8.35
C LYS A 105 1.46 11.51 9.66
N ASP A 106 1.98 10.60 10.46
CA ASP A 106 1.41 10.24 11.75
C ASP A 106 1.65 11.34 12.79
N HIS A 107 2.88 11.87 12.88
CA HIS A 107 3.18 13.05 13.71
C HIS A 107 2.32 14.26 13.29
N GLY A 108 2.17 14.50 11.98
CA GLY A 108 1.34 15.57 11.46
C GLY A 108 -0.15 15.43 11.81
N ARG A 109 -0.67 14.19 11.95
CA ARG A 109 -2.05 13.94 12.41
C ARG A 109 -2.22 14.28 13.88
N VAL A 110 -1.28 13.83 14.73
CA VAL A 110 -1.29 14.14 16.16
C VAL A 110 -1.18 15.65 16.40
N LEU A 111 -0.24 16.32 15.71
CA LEU A 111 -0.12 17.77 15.78
C LEU A 111 -1.42 18.47 15.36
N ARG A 112 -2.07 18.01 14.28
CA ARG A 112 -3.34 18.60 13.83
C ARG A 112 -4.47 18.40 14.85
N ALA A 113 -4.53 17.25 15.51
CA ALA A 113 -5.48 16.96 16.57
C ALA A 113 -5.20 17.82 17.82
N ALA A 114 -3.93 17.94 18.22
CA ALA A 114 -3.50 18.81 19.31
C ALA A 114 -3.84 20.28 19.04
N ARG A 115 -3.68 20.76 17.80
CA ARG A 115 -4.14 22.10 17.40
C ARG A 115 -5.64 22.28 17.53
N SER A 116 -6.43 21.28 17.10
CA SER A 116 -7.89 21.35 17.28
C SER A 116 -8.27 21.48 18.76
N LEU A 117 -7.52 20.80 19.64
CA LEU A 117 -7.71 20.88 21.08
C LEU A 117 -7.31 22.27 21.61
N TYR A 118 -6.15 22.78 21.21
CA TYR A 118 -5.71 24.13 21.56
C TYR A 118 -6.70 25.22 21.12
N CYS A 119 -7.24 25.12 19.91
CA CYS A 119 -8.20 26.09 19.40
C CYS A 119 -9.59 25.99 20.07
N SER A 120 -9.91 24.88 20.72
CA SER A 120 -11.18 24.71 21.43
C SER A 120 -11.12 25.10 22.92
N MET A 121 -9.90 25.23 23.48
CA MET A 121 -9.70 25.62 24.88
C MET A 121 -10.07 27.09 25.11
N GLN A 122 -10.58 27.36 26.32
CA GLN A 122 -10.87 28.71 26.81
C GLN A 122 -9.70 29.25 27.66
N GLY A 123 -9.58 30.58 27.73
CA GLY A 123 -8.54 31.27 28.50
C GLY A 123 -7.27 31.56 27.70
N ASP A 124 -6.48 32.51 28.20
CA ASP A 124 -5.33 33.07 27.46
C ASP A 124 -4.09 32.17 27.51
N GLU A 125 -3.86 31.43 28.60
CA GLU A 125 -2.69 30.55 28.74
C GLU A 125 -2.84 29.20 28.03
N ARG A 126 -4.07 28.73 27.81
CA ARG A 126 -4.44 27.44 27.17
C ARG A 126 -3.52 26.30 27.60
N ASP A 127 -3.41 26.11 28.90
CA ASP A 127 -2.43 25.21 29.51
C ASP A 127 -2.90 23.74 29.48
N PRO A 128 -2.07 22.77 29.03
CA PRO A 128 -2.44 21.35 29.01
C PRO A 128 -2.96 20.78 30.33
N VAL A 129 -2.56 21.35 31.49
CA VAL A 129 -3.04 20.88 32.80
C VAL A 129 -4.52 21.19 33.06
N ASP A 130 -5.07 22.13 32.31
CA ASP A 130 -6.44 22.59 32.42
C ASP A 130 -7.41 21.88 31.47
N LEU A 131 -6.89 20.93 30.69
CA LEU A 131 -7.71 20.12 29.79
C LEU A 131 -8.75 19.30 30.55
N VAL A 132 -9.98 19.32 30.04
CA VAL A 132 -11.10 18.51 30.52
C VAL A 132 -11.75 17.74 29.37
N SER A 133 -12.57 16.75 29.70
CA SER A 133 -13.31 15.94 28.70
C SER A 133 -14.15 16.79 27.74
N ALA A 134 -14.67 17.94 28.19
CA ALA A 134 -15.44 18.87 27.36
C ALA A 134 -14.60 19.48 26.22
N ASP A 135 -13.31 19.76 26.43
CA ASP A 135 -12.43 20.30 25.39
C ASP A 135 -12.26 19.32 24.23
N PHE A 136 -12.24 18.02 24.49
CA PHE A 136 -12.13 17.00 23.45
C PHE A 136 -13.39 16.93 22.58
N MET A 137 -14.57 17.13 23.19
CA MET A 137 -15.83 17.23 22.45
C MET A 137 -15.89 18.52 21.63
N ALA A 138 -15.45 19.64 22.21
CA ALA A 138 -15.32 20.92 21.51
C ALA A 138 -14.33 20.82 20.34
N ALA A 139 -13.21 20.10 20.50
CA ALA A 139 -12.25 19.82 19.44
C ALA A 139 -12.86 18.98 18.31
N CYS A 140 -13.76 18.04 18.60
CA CYS A 140 -14.50 17.29 17.58
C CYS A 140 -15.44 18.21 16.79
N ASN A 141 -16.17 19.09 17.46
CA ASN A 141 -16.99 20.11 16.80
C ASN A 141 -16.10 21.00 15.93
N TYR A 142 -14.98 21.48 16.47
CA TYR A 142 -14.00 22.24 15.70
C TYR A 142 -13.58 21.48 14.45
N ILE A 143 -13.13 20.21 14.54
CA ILE A 143 -12.75 19.37 13.39
C ILE A 143 -13.85 19.28 12.34
N ARG A 144 -15.11 19.12 12.75
CA ARG A 144 -16.26 18.99 11.83
C ARG A 144 -16.47 20.27 11.02
N TYR A 145 -16.25 21.44 11.63
CA TYR A 145 -16.52 22.76 11.05
C TYR A 145 -15.24 23.50 10.55
N ARG A 146 -14.05 22.92 10.70
CA ARG A 146 -12.73 23.57 10.53
C ARG A 146 -12.34 23.96 9.10
N LYS A 147 -12.99 23.49 8.04
CA LYS A 147 -12.61 23.93 6.68
C LYS A 147 -13.18 25.34 6.41
N THR A 148 -12.50 26.33 6.96
CA THR A 148 -12.85 27.76 6.90
C THR A 148 -12.94 28.30 5.46
N GLN A 149 -13.74 29.37 5.31
CA GLN A 149 -13.95 30.22 4.12
C GLN A 149 -14.73 29.62 2.93
N ARG A 150 -15.01 28.31 2.90
CA ARG A 150 -15.81 27.67 1.82
C ARG A 150 -17.10 26.96 2.24
N GLY A 151 -17.42 26.93 3.54
CA GLY A 151 -18.64 26.26 4.03
C GLY A 151 -18.65 24.74 3.87
N GLU A 152 -17.48 24.08 3.78
CA GLU A 152 -17.40 22.63 3.59
C GLU A 152 -17.23 21.85 4.91
N VAL A 153 -17.94 20.73 5.04
CA VAL A 153 -17.76 19.78 6.14
C VAL A 153 -16.49 18.94 5.91
N ALA A 154 -15.74 18.63 6.97
CA ALA A 154 -14.62 17.70 6.87
C ALA A 154 -15.12 16.31 6.42
N ALA A 155 -14.48 15.72 5.39
CA ALA A 155 -14.82 14.37 4.94
C ALA A 155 -14.73 13.36 6.10
N ASP A 156 -15.72 12.47 6.21
CA ASP A 156 -15.90 11.56 7.36
C ASP A 156 -14.64 10.76 7.68
N GLY A 157 -13.97 10.20 6.67
CA GLY A 157 -12.71 9.49 6.86
C GLY A 157 -11.57 10.34 7.45
N SER A 158 -11.51 11.64 7.15
CA SER A 158 -10.52 12.56 7.73
C SER A 158 -10.86 12.92 9.19
N ALA A 159 -12.15 13.15 9.47
CA ALA A 159 -12.63 13.42 10.83
C ALA A 159 -12.38 12.20 11.74
N TYR A 160 -12.68 10.99 11.26
CA TYR A 160 -12.40 9.74 11.98
C TYR A 160 -10.92 9.57 12.36
N ILE A 161 -10.00 9.85 11.43
CA ILE A 161 -8.56 9.76 11.68
C ILE A 161 -8.12 10.75 12.75
N LEU A 162 -8.65 11.98 12.73
CA LEU A 162 -8.33 12.99 13.75
C LEU A 162 -8.96 12.67 15.10
N GLY A 163 -10.19 12.14 15.13
CA GLY A 163 -10.81 11.65 16.37
C GLY A 163 -10.04 10.49 17.01
N ARG A 164 -9.43 9.60 16.21
CA ARG A 164 -8.50 8.60 16.73
C ARG A 164 -7.25 9.21 17.36
N ALA A 165 -6.70 10.25 16.75
CA ALA A 165 -5.55 10.96 17.32
C ALA A 165 -5.93 11.72 18.61
N LEU A 166 -7.13 12.30 18.69
CA LEU A 166 -7.65 12.87 19.94
C LEU A 166 -7.76 11.83 21.05
N ARG A 167 -8.26 10.62 20.75
CA ARG A 167 -8.29 9.52 21.73
C ARG A 167 -6.89 9.17 22.24
N GLU A 168 -5.91 9.09 21.34
CA GLU A 168 -4.53 8.83 21.71
C GLU A 168 -3.95 9.94 22.61
N ILE A 169 -4.29 11.21 22.36
CA ILE A 169 -3.90 12.34 23.23
C ILE A 169 -4.56 12.20 24.62
N ALA A 170 -5.85 11.88 24.68
CA ALA A 170 -6.56 11.68 25.96
C ALA A 170 -5.95 10.53 26.78
N GLU A 171 -5.69 9.38 26.15
CA GLU A 171 -5.02 8.24 26.79
C GLU A 171 -3.62 8.60 27.29
N PHE A 172 -2.89 9.43 26.55
CA PHE A 172 -1.57 9.90 26.94
C PHE A 172 -1.61 10.85 28.15
N ILE A 173 -2.57 11.80 28.17
CA ILE A 173 -2.80 12.70 29.31
C ILE A 173 -3.12 11.90 30.57
N ASN A 174 -4.00 10.90 30.46
CA ASN A 174 -4.39 10.06 31.60
C ASN A 174 -3.22 9.20 32.10
N ARG A 175 -2.48 8.55 31.19
CA ARG A 175 -1.34 7.70 31.53
C ARG A 175 -0.25 8.45 32.30
N HIS A 176 -0.07 9.72 32.00
CA HIS A 176 0.97 10.56 32.59
C HIS A 176 0.42 11.55 33.63
N SER A 177 -0.86 11.46 33.98
CA SER A 177 -1.53 12.33 34.96
C SER A 177 -1.24 13.82 34.73
N ILE A 178 -1.42 14.27 33.48
CA ILE A 178 -1.10 15.64 33.03
C ILE A 178 -2.24 16.62 33.31
N ALA A 179 -3.48 16.13 33.47
CA ALA A 179 -4.65 16.94 33.78
C ALA A 179 -5.16 16.67 35.19
N LYS A 180 -5.92 17.61 35.76
CA LYS A 180 -6.50 17.50 37.12
C LYS A 180 -7.44 16.29 37.29
N ALA A 181 -8.08 15.88 36.21
CA ALA A 181 -9.00 14.76 36.19
C ALA A 181 -8.74 13.88 34.95
N ASN A 182 -9.15 12.62 35.03
CA ASN A 182 -9.08 11.72 33.88
C ASN A 182 -10.00 12.21 32.76
N ILE A 183 -9.44 12.30 31.56
CA ILE A 183 -10.15 12.61 30.32
C ILE A 183 -10.92 11.37 29.89
N SER A 184 -12.25 11.47 29.91
CA SER A 184 -13.15 10.46 29.34
C SER A 184 -13.54 10.88 27.93
N PHE A 185 -13.02 10.19 26.92
CA PHE A 185 -13.28 10.53 25.53
C PHE A 185 -13.45 9.30 24.64
N SER A 186 -14.54 9.29 23.87
CA SER A 186 -14.78 8.34 22.79
C SER A 186 -14.84 9.10 21.46
N ASN A 187 -14.24 8.55 20.40
CA ASN A 187 -14.27 9.15 19.07
C ASN A 187 -15.71 9.14 18.53
N PRO A 188 -16.37 10.31 18.35
CA PRO A 188 -17.76 10.38 17.92
C PRO A 188 -17.92 10.21 16.41
N PHE A 189 -16.82 10.29 15.65
CA PHE A 189 -16.87 10.12 14.21
C PHE A 189 -17.03 8.62 13.91
N PRO A 190 -18.04 8.24 13.12
CA PRO A 190 -18.16 6.85 12.72
C PRO A 190 -16.93 6.49 11.90
N ARG A 191 -16.42 5.28 12.14
CA ARG A 191 -15.52 4.68 11.16
C ARG A 191 -16.37 4.50 9.91
N GLU A 192 -16.02 5.17 8.80
CA GLU A 192 -16.54 4.76 7.50
C GLU A 192 -16.32 3.25 7.41
N SER A 193 -17.42 2.50 7.44
CA SER A 193 -17.43 1.07 7.25
C SER A 193 -16.83 0.85 5.88
N ARG A 194 -15.53 0.57 5.84
CA ARG A 194 -14.94 -0.06 4.67
C ARG A 194 -15.66 -1.39 4.56
N SER A 195 -16.59 -1.50 3.60
CA SER A 195 -17.49 -2.65 3.45
C SER A 195 -16.76 -4.00 3.29
N HIS A 196 -15.43 -3.96 3.16
CA HIS A 196 -14.51 -5.09 3.04
C HIS A 196 -14.55 -6.14 4.17
N SER A 197 -15.13 -5.83 5.32
CA SER A 197 -15.33 -6.81 6.41
C SER A 197 -16.78 -7.28 6.54
N LYS A 198 -17.69 -6.79 5.69
CA LYS A 198 -19.06 -7.30 5.62
C LYS A 198 -19.06 -8.50 4.69
N VAL A 199 -19.49 -9.65 5.22
CA VAL A 199 -19.81 -10.83 4.42
C VAL A 199 -21.20 -10.61 3.80
N GLY A 200 -21.36 -10.90 2.51
CA GLY A 200 -22.63 -10.74 1.77
C GLY A 200 -22.54 -9.87 0.51
N LYS A 201 -23.64 -9.80 -0.26
CA LYS A 201 -23.72 -9.19 -1.60
C LYS A 201 -23.21 -7.75 -1.70
N ASP A 202 -23.42 -6.92 -0.66
CA ASP A 202 -22.92 -5.54 -0.64
C ASP A 202 -21.40 -5.45 -0.44
N GLY A 203 -20.80 -6.43 0.24
CA GLY A 203 -19.35 -6.57 0.37
C GLY A 203 -18.71 -7.04 -0.94
N ASP A 204 -19.38 -7.95 -1.65
CA ASP A 204 -18.96 -8.43 -2.97
C ASP A 204 -19.01 -7.33 -4.03
N ARG A 205 -20.15 -6.62 -4.16
CA ARG A 205 -20.30 -5.49 -5.08
C ARG A 205 -19.23 -4.42 -4.86
N ALA A 206 -18.96 -4.07 -3.60
CA ALA A 206 -17.95 -3.06 -3.26
C ALA A 206 -16.49 -3.56 -3.41
N ARG A 207 -16.26 -4.88 -3.52
CA ARG A 207 -14.96 -5.47 -3.90
C ARG A 207 -14.79 -5.45 -5.42
N GLU A 208 -15.84 -5.81 -6.16
CA GLU A 208 -15.89 -5.74 -7.62
C GLU A 208 -15.68 -4.30 -8.10
N GLU A 209 -16.34 -3.31 -7.49
CA GLU A 209 -16.15 -1.87 -7.78
C GLU A 209 -14.71 -1.36 -7.59
N LYS A 210 -13.84 -2.10 -6.88
CA LYS A 210 -12.44 -1.71 -6.63
C LYS A 210 -11.43 -2.56 -7.38
N MET A 211 -11.88 -3.59 -8.08
CA MET A 211 -11.06 -4.45 -8.92
C MET A 211 -11.10 -3.91 -10.35
N ALA A 212 -9.99 -4.02 -11.08
CA ALA A 212 -10.04 -3.73 -12.50
C ALA A 212 -10.94 -4.76 -13.19
N THR A 213 -11.88 -4.33 -14.03
CA THR A 213 -12.68 -5.26 -14.84
C THR A 213 -11.83 -5.85 -15.98
N LYS A 214 -12.33 -6.90 -16.64
CA LYS A 214 -11.62 -7.47 -17.81
C LYS A 214 -11.50 -6.45 -18.93
N GLU A 215 -12.54 -5.63 -19.11
CA GLU A 215 -12.61 -4.55 -20.10
C GLU A 215 -11.61 -3.44 -19.76
N GLU A 216 -11.48 -3.06 -18.48
CA GLU A 216 -10.45 -2.12 -18.04
C GLU A 216 -9.03 -2.64 -18.25
N MET A 217 -8.80 -3.94 -18.01
CA MET A 217 -7.52 -4.57 -18.33
C MET A 217 -7.27 -4.61 -19.84
N GLY A 218 -8.30 -4.86 -20.65
CA GLY A 218 -8.25 -4.76 -22.11
C GLY A 218 -7.88 -3.34 -22.58
N ALA A 219 -8.50 -2.32 -22.00
CA ALA A 219 -8.18 -0.92 -22.31
C ALA A 219 -6.70 -0.58 -22.02
N ILE A 220 -6.11 -1.14 -20.95
CA ILE A 220 -4.66 -0.98 -20.68
C ILE A 220 -3.83 -1.63 -21.79
N VAL A 221 -4.23 -2.81 -22.26
CA VAL A 221 -3.54 -3.51 -23.35
C VAL A 221 -3.62 -2.70 -24.64
N ASP A 222 -4.81 -2.23 -25.01
CA ASP A 222 -5.03 -1.42 -26.22
C ASP A 222 -4.23 -0.11 -26.17
N ALA A 223 -4.23 0.57 -25.01
CA ALA A 223 -3.42 1.76 -24.79
C ALA A 223 -1.92 1.46 -24.95
N SER A 224 -1.46 0.33 -24.41
CA SER A 224 -0.05 -0.08 -24.54
C SER A 224 0.33 -0.36 -25.98
N LEU A 225 -0.46 -1.16 -26.71
CA LEU A 225 -0.19 -1.45 -28.11
C LEU A 225 -0.15 -0.17 -28.95
N THR A 226 -1.10 0.74 -28.72
CA THR A 226 -1.18 2.01 -29.45
C THR A 226 0.02 2.92 -29.16
N ILE A 227 0.40 3.08 -27.88
CA ILE A 227 1.57 3.90 -27.51
C ILE A 227 2.86 3.33 -28.06
N ARG A 228 3.01 2.00 -28.03
CA ARG A 228 4.21 1.30 -28.51
C ARG A 228 4.36 1.37 -30.02
N ALA A 229 3.26 1.52 -30.75
CA ALA A 229 3.28 1.78 -32.20
C ALA A 229 3.65 3.23 -32.53
N GLY A 230 3.50 4.15 -31.57
CA GLY A 230 3.91 5.55 -31.69
C GLY A 230 5.35 5.79 -31.22
N ASP A 231 5.72 7.08 -31.13
CA ASP A 231 7.08 7.54 -30.79
C ASP A 231 7.16 8.36 -29.49
N ASP A 232 6.03 8.62 -28.82
CA ASP A 232 5.97 9.41 -27.59
C ASP A 232 6.64 8.69 -26.41
N GLN A 233 7.90 9.03 -26.17
CA GLN A 233 8.71 8.50 -25.07
C GLN A 233 8.11 8.80 -23.69
N ARG A 234 7.36 9.89 -23.53
CA ARG A 234 6.74 10.25 -22.24
C ARG A 234 5.59 9.31 -21.95
N ASP A 235 4.76 9.00 -22.93
CA ASP A 235 3.70 8.00 -22.81
C ASP A 235 4.28 6.59 -22.66
N LEU A 236 5.32 6.25 -23.44
CA LEU A 236 6.00 4.97 -23.37
C LEU A 236 6.58 4.69 -21.98
N LEU A 237 7.20 5.68 -21.33
CA LEU A 237 7.72 5.53 -19.96
C LEU A 237 6.60 5.29 -18.95
N ARG A 238 5.47 5.99 -19.09
CA ARG A 238 4.32 5.86 -18.17
C ARG A 238 3.62 4.53 -18.35
N ILE A 239 3.42 4.08 -19.59
CA ILE A 239 2.79 2.78 -19.87
C ILE A 239 3.71 1.61 -19.50
N ALA A 240 5.03 1.73 -19.66
CA ALA A 240 5.98 0.73 -19.17
C ALA A 240 5.86 0.54 -17.64
N ALA A 241 5.69 1.61 -16.87
CA ALA A 241 5.44 1.51 -15.43
C ALA A 241 4.11 0.76 -15.13
N VAL A 242 3.07 0.98 -15.94
CA VAL A 242 1.78 0.29 -15.80
C VAL A 242 1.89 -1.19 -16.17
N GLU A 243 2.61 -1.54 -17.23
CA GLU A 243 2.84 -2.94 -17.62
C GLU A 243 3.58 -3.72 -16.54
N LEU A 244 4.60 -3.13 -15.90
CA LEU A 244 5.26 -3.75 -14.75
C LEU A 244 4.27 -4.04 -13.60
N MET A 245 3.24 -3.21 -13.41
CA MET A 245 2.16 -3.48 -12.46
C MET A 245 1.22 -4.61 -12.90
N CYS A 246 1.07 -4.84 -14.21
CA CYS A 246 0.31 -5.95 -14.75
C CYS A 246 1.07 -7.29 -14.66
N CYS A 247 2.40 -7.25 -14.54
CA CYS A 247 3.24 -8.46 -14.48
C CYS A 247 3.35 -9.06 -13.07
N ALA A 248 3.14 -8.27 -12.01
CA ALA A 248 3.18 -8.74 -10.62
C ALA A 248 2.31 -7.87 -9.70
N PRO A 249 1.83 -8.37 -8.55
CA PRO A 249 1.03 -7.60 -7.60
C PRO A 249 1.89 -6.59 -6.80
N VAL A 250 2.33 -5.53 -7.48
CA VAL A 250 3.16 -4.44 -6.95
C VAL A 250 2.33 -3.22 -6.61
N ARG A 251 2.79 -2.42 -5.64
CA ARG A 251 2.26 -1.06 -5.46
C ARG A 251 2.93 -0.15 -6.48
N ILE A 252 2.24 0.87 -6.96
CA ILE A 252 2.84 1.85 -7.87
C ILE A 252 4.14 2.45 -7.30
N ASN A 253 4.13 2.83 -6.02
CA ASN A 253 5.32 3.36 -5.35
C ASN A 253 6.46 2.33 -5.20
N GLU A 254 6.20 1.02 -5.29
CA GLU A 254 7.27 0.00 -5.36
C GLU A 254 7.89 -0.01 -6.76
N VAL A 255 7.07 0.09 -7.83
CA VAL A 255 7.56 0.20 -9.21
C VAL A 255 8.43 1.44 -9.39
N LEU A 256 7.95 2.60 -8.97
CA LEU A 256 8.66 3.88 -9.18
C LEU A 256 9.95 4.00 -8.37
N ASP A 257 10.05 3.31 -7.22
CA ASP A 257 11.27 3.26 -6.40
C ASP A 257 12.22 2.11 -6.82
N THR A 258 11.92 1.37 -7.88
CA THR A 258 12.71 0.21 -8.33
C THR A 258 14.12 0.63 -8.75
N ARG A 259 15.11 -0.20 -8.42
CA ARG A 259 16.51 0.04 -8.81
C ARG A 259 16.80 -0.34 -10.25
N TYR A 260 17.84 0.29 -10.81
CA TYR A 260 18.32 -0.02 -12.15
C TYR A 260 18.73 -1.50 -12.29
N ASP A 261 19.35 -2.06 -11.26
CA ASP A 261 19.83 -3.44 -11.19
C ASP A 261 18.79 -4.41 -10.61
N CYS A 262 17.49 -4.07 -10.59
CA CYS A 262 16.45 -4.85 -9.91
C CYS A 262 16.23 -6.27 -10.44
N ARG A 263 16.67 -6.57 -11.67
CA ARG A 263 16.43 -7.85 -12.34
C ARG A 263 17.12 -8.99 -11.59
N ARG A 264 16.39 -10.06 -11.29
CA ARG A 264 16.88 -11.29 -10.64
C ARG A 264 16.46 -12.48 -11.49
N THR A 265 17.35 -13.44 -11.63
CA THR A 265 17.06 -14.70 -12.32
C THR A 265 17.49 -15.86 -11.46
N GLU A 266 16.67 -16.90 -11.40
CA GLU A 266 16.97 -18.14 -10.69
C GLU A 266 16.71 -19.31 -11.64
N ARG A 267 17.64 -20.26 -11.70
CA ARG A 267 17.47 -21.50 -12.46
C ARG A 267 17.20 -22.62 -11.48
N THR A 268 16.15 -23.38 -11.71
CA THR A 268 15.86 -24.58 -10.93
C THR A 268 15.43 -25.71 -11.85
N ARG A 269 15.48 -26.92 -11.32
CA ARG A 269 15.03 -28.12 -12.01
C ARG A 269 13.70 -28.54 -11.42
N ARG A 270 12.65 -28.65 -12.23
CA ARG A 270 11.36 -29.19 -11.76
C ARG A 270 11.56 -30.65 -11.35
N GLU A 271 11.32 -30.96 -10.08
CA GLU A 271 11.47 -32.34 -9.57
C GLU A 271 10.62 -33.35 -10.35
N ALA A 272 9.41 -32.94 -10.78
CA ALA A 272 8.48 -33.81 -11.50
C ALA A 272 8.87 -34.08 -12.96
N THR A 273 9.55 -33.16 -13.65
CA THR A 273 9.82 -33.27 -15.10
C THR A 273 11.30 -33.30 -15.46
N GLY A 274 12.19 -33.00 -14.52
CA GLY A 274 13.62 -32.86 -14.78
C GLY A 274 13.99 -31.65 -15.65
N GLU A 275 13.01 -30.82 -16.01
CA GLU A 275 13.18 -29.65 -16.89
C GLU A 275 13.86 -28.51 -16.12
N GLU A 276 14.87 -27.90 -16.73
CA GLU A 276 15.43 -26.64 -16.23
C GLU A 276 14.49 -25.49 -16.56
N VAL A 277 14.02 -24.80 -15.51
CA VAL A 277 13.16 -23.63 -15.62
C VAL A 277 13.91 -22.43 -15.06
N GLN A 278 13.97 -21.35 -15.85
CA GLN A 278 14.48 -20.06 -15.40
C GLN A 278 13.33 -19.17 -14.95
N TYR A 279 13.35 -18.76 -13.68
CA TYR A 279 12.43 -17.77 -13.13
C TYR A 279 13.04 -16.37 -13.22
N LEU A 280 12.24 -15.42 -13.71
CA LEU A 280 12.55 -14.00 -13.69
C LEU A 280 11.79 -13.33 -12.54
N GLY A 281 12.47 -12.47 -11.80
CA GLY A 281 11.85 -11.64 -10.78
C GLY A 281 12.46 -10.26 -10.71
N TYR A 282 11.75 -9.35 -10.06
CA TYR A 282 12.27 -8.03 -9.74
C TYR A 282 12.42 -7.86 -8.24
N ALA A 283 13.61 -7.45 -7.82
CA ALA A 283 13.89 -7.06 -6.46
C ALA A 283 13.28 -5.67 -6.21
N TYR A 284 12.31 -5.64 -5.29
CA TYR A 284 11.74 -4.40 -4.80
C TYR A 284 12.24 -4.13 -3.39
N HIS A 285 12.75 -2.92 -3.16
CA HIS A 285 13.11 -2.52 -1.82
C HIS A 285 11.90 -2.51 -0.90
N GLY A 286 12.02 -3.23 0.21
CA GLY A 286 10.91 -3.44 1.13
C GLY A 286 10.35 -2.13 1.68
N SER A 287 9.03 -2.02 1.70
CA SER A 287 8.36 -0.97 2.48
C SER A 287 8.57 -1.20 3.98
N LYS A 288 8.71 -0.14 4.79
CA LYS A 288 8.49 -0.20 6.25
C LYS A 288 9.37 -1.24 6.99
N LYS A 289 10.67 -1.25 6.72
CA LYS A 289 11.65 -2.17 7.33
C LYS A 289 11.46 -3.65 6.97
N ALA A 290 10.68 -3.97 5.92
CA ALA A 290 10.67 -5.32 5.37
C ALA A 290 11.98 -5.55 4.57
N PRO A 291 12.54 -6.77 4.57
CA PRO A 291 13.64 -7.11 3.67
C PRO A 291 13.22 -6.93 2.21
N ASP A 292 14.21 -6.75 1.34
CA ASP A 292 13.99 -6.71 -0.10
C ASP A 292 13.25 -7.98 -0.54
N SER A 293 12.13 -7.79 -1.24
CA SER A 293 11.31 -8.90 -1.71
C SER A 293 11.48 -9.02 -3.21
N ILE A 294 11.94 -10.18 -3.67
CA ILE A 294 11.87 -10.54 -5.07
C ILE A 294 10.42 -10.90 -5.39
N LYS A 295 9.86 -10.28 -6.41
CA LYS A 295 8.57 -10.70 -6.95
C LYS A 295 8.81 -11.38 -8.27
N TRP A 296 8.57 -12.69 -8.26
CA TRP A 296 8.66 -13.54 -9.43
C TRP A 296 7.54 -13.19 -10.42
N ILE A 297 7.91 -13.14 -11.69
CA ILE A 297 7.04 -12.83 -12.81
C ILE A 297 6.56 -14.15 -13.40
N PRO A 298 5.25 -14.35 -13.64
CA PRO A 298 4.75 -15.52 -14.36
C PRO A 298 5.44 -15.65 -15.71
N SER A 299 5.83 -16.87 -16.12
CA SER A 299 6.59 -17.11 -17.36
C SER A 299 5.94 -16.48 -18.59
N ALA A 300 4.61 -16.50 -18.69
CA ALA A 300 3.85 -15.89 -19.78
C ALA A 300 3.93 -14.35 -19.85
N MET A 301 4.39 -13.70 -18.78
CA MET A 301 4.49 -12.24 -18.67
C MET A 301 5.94 -11.74 -18.75
N VAL A 302 6.92 -12.65 -18.89
CA VAL A 302 8.36 -12.31 -18.90
C VAL A 302 8.69 -11.35 -20.02
N ASP A 303 8.21 -11.59 -21.24
CA ASP A 303 8.51 -10.73 -22.39
C ASP A 303 7.93 -9.32 -22.22
N ILE A 304 6.73 -9.23 -21.63
CA ILE A 304 6.08 -7.94 -21.31
C ILE A 304 6.87 -7.20 -20.21
N ALA A 305 7.36 -7.94 -19.23
CA ALA A 305 8.13 -7.38 -18.13
C ALA A 305 9.50 -6.87 -18.64
N ASP A 306 10.23 -7.66 -19.43
CA ASP A 306 11.57 -7.31 -19.92
C ASP A 306 11.49 -6.17 -20.95
N ARG A 307 10.49 -6.14 -21.84
CA ARG A 307 10.32 -5.00 -22.77
C ARG A 307 10.04 -3.69 -22.03
N ALA A 308 9.18 -3.72 -21.01
CA ALA A 308 8.86 -2.55 -20.20
C ALA A 308 10.11 -2.05 -19.45
N LEU A 309 10.91 -2.98 -18.92
CA LEU A 309 12.17 -2.67 -18.26
C LEU A 309 13.19 -2.06 -19.23
N ALA A 310 13.31 -2.60 -20.44
CA ALA A 310 14.20 -2.11 -21.48
C ALA A 310 13.85 -0.68 -21.90
N ASP A 311 12.56 -0.39 -22.12
CA ASP A 311 12.08 0.97 -22.43
C ASP A 311 12.38 1.95 -21.30
N ALA A 312 12.05 1.58 -20.06
CA ALA A 312 12.32 2.41 -18.91
C ALA A 312 13.82 2.73 -18.79
N ARG A 313 14.70 1.74 -19.00
CA ARG A 313 16.16 1.94 -18.99
C ARG A 313 16.62 2.88 -20.09
N ARG A 314 16.21 2.62 -21.34
CA ARG A 314 16.60 3.42 -22.51
C ARG A 314 16.17 4.88 -22.37
N ILE A 315 14.91 5.12 -21.98
CA ILE A 315 14.35 6.48 -21.86
C ILE A 315 15.03 7.27 -20.75
N THR A 316 15.41 6.61 -19.66
CA THR A 316 15.95 7.28 -18.46
C THR A 316 17.48 7.33 -18.42
N GLU A 317 18.18 6.67 -19.35
CA GLU A 317 19.66 6.63 -19.35
C GLU A 317 20.32 8.01 -19.46
N PRO A 318 19.90 8.93 -20.35
CA PRO A 318 20.50 10.27 -20.40
C PRO A 318 20.41 11.02 -19.07
N TYR A 319 19.32 10.81 -18.32
CA TYR A 319 19.12 11.44 -17.01
C TYR A 319 19.92 10.73 -15.91
N ARG A 320 20.17 9.43 -16.08
CA ARG A 320 21.06 8.67 -15.21
C ARG A 320 22.51 9.12 -15.35
N GLU A 321 22.95 9.45 -16.55
CA GLU A 321 24.27 10.02 -16.78
C GLU A 321 24.43 11.37 -16.08
N ILE A 322 23.41 12.23 -16.13
CA ILE A 322 23.37 13.47 -15.36
C ILE A 322 23.50 13.19 -13.86
N ALA A 323 22.72 12.25 -13.32
CA ALA A 323 22.79 11.86 -11.91
C ALA A 323 24.20 11.36 -11.53
N ARG A 324 24.78 10.44 -12.31
CA ARG A 324 26.14 9.92 -12.12
C ARG A 324 27.20 11.02 -12.22
N TRP A 325 26.99 12.01 -13.09
CA TRP A 325 27.88 13.16 -13.20
C TRP A 325 27.86 13.97 -11.90
N MET A 326 26.68 14.33 -11.41
CA MET A 326 26.54 15.12 -10.18
C MET A 326 27.06 14.38 -8.94
N GLU A 327 26.88 13.06 -8.89
CA GLU A 327 27.41 12.22 -7.82
C GLU A 327 28.94 12.14 -7.81
N ARG A 328 29.58 12.28 -8.98
CA ARG A 328 31.04 12.37 -9.12
C ARG A 328 31.59 13.77 -8.86
N HIS A 329 30.75 14.79 -8.84
CA HIS A 329 31.13 16.19 -8.62
C HIS A 329 30.31 16.81 -7.47
N PRO A 330 30.56 16.40 -6.20
CA PRO A 330 29.81 16.91 -5.06
C PRO A 330 29.83 18.45 -4.99
N GLY A 331 28.66 19.05 -4.79
CA GLY A 331 28.52 20.51 -4.73
C GLY A 331 28.33 21.20 -6.08
N ARG A 332 28.42 20.48 -7.21
CA ARG A 332 28.23 21.03 -8.56
C ARG A 332 26.85 20.67 -9.14
N ALA A 333 26.29 21.56 -9.95
CA ALA A 333 25.03 21.30 -10.67
C ALA A 333 25.28 20.99 -12.15
N TYR A 334 24.42 20.17 -12.76
CA TYR A 334 24.52 19.86 -14.19
C TYR A 334 23.96 21.00 -15.04
N LEU A 335 24.79 22.01 -15.27
CA LEU A 335 24.49 23.18 -16.09
C LEU A 335 24.89 22.97 -17.57
N ALA A 336 24.64 23.98 -18.40
CA ALA A 336 25.20 24.08 -19.75
C ALA A 336 26.73 23.88 -19.71
N GLU A 337 27.28 23.32 -20.78
CA GLU A 337 28.65 22.78 -20.82
C GLU A 337 29.70 23.82 -20.41
N GLU A 338 29.54 25.06 -20.86
CA GLU A 338 30.42 26.18 -20.57
C GLU A 338 30.46 26.58 -19.08
N TRP A 339 29.40 26.29 -18.31
CA TRP A 339 29.29 26.64 -16.89
C TRP A 339 29.48 25.44 -15.95
N ARG A 340 29.44 24.21 -16.47
CA ARG A 340 29.36 22.97 -15.67
C ARG A 340 30.55 22.76 -14.73
N LEU A 341 31.74 23.23 -15.11
CA LEU A 341 32.96 23.16 -14.30
C LEU A 341 33.65 24.52 -14.09
N ALA A 342 33.01 25.62 -14.50
CA ALA A 342 33.51 26.97 -14.27
C ALA A 342 33.69 27.28 -12.77
N ASP A 343 34.49 28.29 -12.45
CA ASP A 343 34.74 28.69 -11.06
C ASP A 343 33.41 29.09 -10.37
N PRO A 344 33.02 28.48 -9.24
CA PRO A 344 31.82 28.85 -8.49
C PRO A 344 31.74 30.34 -8.12
N ASP A 345 32.87 31.05 -8.04
CA ASP A 345 32.89 32.48 -7.73
C ASP A 345 32.60 33.37 -8.95
N THR A 346 32.50 32.78 -10.15
CA THR A 346 32.14 33.48 -11.40
C THR A 346 30.79 34.19 -11.25
N LEU A 347 30.74 35.45 -11.67
CA LEU A 347 29.52 36.25 -11.70
C LEU A 347 28.86 36.17 -13.09
N LEU A 348 27.62 35.73 -13.12
CA LEU A 348 26.80 35.64 -14.33
C LEU A 348 25.82 36.79 -14.40
N SER A 349 25.71 37.43 -15.56
CA SER A 349 24.55 38.27 -15.89
C SER A 349 23.26 37.44 -15.89
N ALA A 350 22.11 38.11 -15.84
CA ALA A 350 20.81 37.42 -15.94
C ALA A 350 20.67 36.60 -17.24
N GLY A 351 21.25 37.07 -18.35
CA GLY A 351 21.25 36.36 -19.63
C GLY A 351 22.10 35.09 -19.60
N GLU A 352 23.32 35.18 -19.06
CA GLU A 352 24.19 34.01 -18.89
C GLU A 352 23.61 32.99 -17.91
N ALA A 353 23.00 33.45 -16.81
CA ALA A 353 22.28 32.57 -15.88
C ALA A 353 21.08 31.89 -16.55
N ASN A 354 20.37 32.57 -17.47
CA ASN A 354 19.31 31.98 -18.27
C ASN A 354 19.86 30.88 -19.22
N GLY A 355 20.98 31.17 -19.89
CA GLY A 355 21.70 30.23 -20.75
C GLY A 355 22.19 28.99 -20.00
N ALA A 356 22.78 29.18 -18.81
CA ALA A 356 23.28 28.10 -17.96
C ALA A 356 22.20 27.10 -17.54
N LEU A 357 20.97 27.57 -17.35
CA LEU A 357 19.82 26.76 -16.97
C LEU A 357 18.98 26.28 -18.17
N HIS A 358 19.21 26.81 -19.37
CA HIS A 358 18.34 26.63 -20.54
C HIS A 358 16.85 26.94 -20.23
N LEU A 359 16.59 28.04 -19.54
CA LEU A 359 15.22 28.50 -19.29
C LEU A 359 14.67 29.26 -20.52
N GLY A 360 13.34 29.21 -20.71
CA GLY A 360 12.66 30.02 -21.73
C GLY A 360 12.77 31.53 -21.45
N GLU A 361 12.57 32.34 -22.47
CA GLU A 361 12.63 33.82 -22.38
C GLU A 361 11.72 34.33 -21.24
N ASP A 362 12.17 35.37 -20.52
CA ASP A 362 11.52 35.99 -19.35
C ASP A 362 11.34 35.17 -18.06
N SER A 363 11.80 33.91 -18.01
CA SER A 363 11.61 33.04 -16.84
C SER A 363 12.67 33.17 -15.74
N ILE A 364 13.84 33.73 -16.05
CA ILE A 364 15.00 33.73 -15.14
C ILE A 364 14.78 34.56 -13.87
N PHE A 365 14.18 35.75 -13.96
CA PHE A 365 13.98 36.60 -12.77
C PHE A 365 12.99 35.98 -11.77
N LEU A 366 11.92 35.37 -12.28
CA LEU A 366 10.97 34.62 -11.47
C LEU A 366 11.65 33.44 -10.79
N TRP A 367 12.49 32.70 -11.52
CA TRP A 367 13.23 31.58 -10.98
C TRP A 367 14.23 32.03 -9.90
N LEU A 368 15.04 33.06 -10.14
CA LEU A 368 16.03 33.57 -9.19
C LEU A 368 15.37 34.06 -7.90
N LYS A 369 14.26 34.79 -8.02
CA LYS A 369 13.46 35.24 -6.87
C LYS A 369 12.87 34.05 -6.10
N ALA A 370 12.25 33.11 -6.80
CA ALA A 370 11.63 31.94 -6.17
C ALA A 370 12.63 31.03 -5.45
N ASN A 371 13.89 31.01 -5.89
CA ASN A 371 14.96 30.22 -5.26
C ASN A 371 15.85 31.03 -4.31
N ARG A 372 15.52 32.31 -4.09
CA ARG A 372 16.25 33.23 -3.18
C ARG A 372 17.75 33.28 -3.51
N VAL A 373 18.11 33.35 -4.79
CA VAL A 373 19.50 33.51 -5.22
C VAL A 373 19.95 34.94 -4.94
N LYS A 374 21.11 35.10 -4.30
CA LYS A 374 21.63 36.40 -3.92
C LYS A 374 21.98 37.20 -5.18
N LYS A 375 21.52 38.46 -5.21
CA LYS A 375 21.84 39.39 -6.28
C LYS A 375 23.08 40.19 -5.90
N HIS A 376 24.06 40.21 -6.79
CA HIS A 376 25.22 41.09 -6.74
C HIS A 376 25.00 42.23 -7.74
N VAL A 377 25.46 43.44 -7.40
CA VAL A 377 25.34 44.62 -8.27
C VAL A 377 26.73 45.10 -8.58
N GLU A 378 27.13 45.02 -9.86
CA GLU A 378 28.36 45.61 -10.37
C GLU A 378 27.98 46.73 -11.34
N GLY A 379 28.21 47.97 -10.91
CA GLY A 379 27.75 49.16 -11.66
C GLY A 379 26.23 49.17 -11.85
N LYS A 380 25.78 49.11 -13.12
CA LYS A 380 24.34 49.07 -13.49
C LYS A 380 23.82 47.64 -13.74
N LEU A 381 24.69 46.63 -13.72
CA LEU A 381 24.33 45.25 -14.07
C LEU A 381 23.99 44.43 -12.83
N ARG A 382 23.02 43.53 -12.98
CA ARG A 382 22.63 42.55 -11.96
C ARG A 382 23.36 41.24 -12.27
N CYS A 383 24.21 40.82 -11.35
CA CYS A 383 25.01 39.62 -11.48
C CYS A 383 24.66 38.61 -10.38
N TYR A 384 24.91 37.33 -10.65
CA TYR A 384 24.58 36.21 -9.77
C TYR A 384 25.78 35.27 -9.72
N ARG A 385 26.22 34.91 -8.52
CA ARG A 385 27.34 33.99 -8.34
C ARG A 385 26.93 32.58 -8.79
N LEU A 386 27.78 31.93 -9.59
CA LEU A 386 27.54 30.57 -10.10
C LEU A 386 27.30 29.57 -8.96
N GLY A 387 28.11 29.61 -7.90
CA GLY A 387 27.95 28.74 -6.74
C GLY A 387 26.61 28.92 -6.00
N ASP A 388 26.05 30.13 -5.97
CA ASP A 388 24.71 30.38 -5.40
C ASP A 388 23.61 29.76 -6.26
N LEU A 389 23.81 29.77 -7.58
CA LEU A 389 22.92 29.11 -8.55
C LEU A 389 22.98 27.59 -8.39
N GLU A 390 24.17 27.01 -8.31
CA GLU A 390 24.36 25.57 -8.07
C GLU A 390 23.74 25.14 -6.74
N ALA A 391 23.98 25.89 -5.66
CA ALA A 391 23.39 25.63 -4.35
C ALA A 391 21.86 25.75 -4.38
N ALA A 392 21.29 26.66 -5.18
CA ALA A 392 19.85 26.75 -5.38
C ALA A 392 19.28 25.53 -6.09
N ILE A 393 19.97 25.00 -7.10
CA ILE A 393 19.58 23.79 -7.83
C ILE A 393 19.65 22.56 -6.93
N LEU A 394 20.77 22.36 -6.25
CA LEU A 394 21.02 21.19 -5.39
C LEU A 394 20.00 21.09 -4.26
N ARG A 395 19.53 22.21 -3.72
CA ARG A 395 18.45 22.25 -2.72
C ARG A 395 17.11 21.67 -3.23
N ARG A 396 16.91 21.52 -4.54
CA ARG A 396 15.68 21.00 -5.15
C ARG A 396 15.71 19.51 -5.42
N PHE A 397 16.89 18.88 -5.33
CA PHE A 397 17.02 17.44 -5.51
C PHE A 397 16.26 16.67 -4.42
N PRO A 398 15.74 15.47 -4.74
CA PRO A 398 15.07 14.65 -3.75
C PRO A 398 16.05 14.26 -2.65
N LYS A 399 15.63 14.41 -1.39
CA LYS A 399 16.38 13.87 -0.24
C LYS A 399 16.29 12.34 -0.25
N LEU A 400 17.41 11.69 -0.52
CA LEU A 400 17.54 10.24 -0.62
C LEU A 400 17.82 9.57 0.74
N PRO A 401 17.50 8.27 0.89
CA PRO A 401 17.96 7.48 2.03
C PRO A 401 19.51 7.40 2.10
N PRO A 402 20.10 7.18 3.29
CA PRO A 402 21.54 6.98 3.42
C PRO A 402 22.03 5.81 2.54
N GLY A 403 23.21 5.96 1.93
CA GLY A 403 23.85 4.93 1.11
C GLY A 403 23.21 4.71 -0.27
N VAL A 404 22.21 5.51 -0.65
CA VAL A 404 21.51 5.40 -1.92
C VAL A 404 21.84 6.58 -2.81
N LYS A 405 22.20 6.30 -4.07
CA LYS A 405 22.44 7.29 -5.11
C LYS A 405 21.19 7.53 -5.96
N LEU A 406 21.11 8.68 -6.62
CA LEU A 406 19.98 8.98 -7.50
C LEU A 406 20.07 8.12 -8.76
N SER A 407 21.29 7.87 -9.25
CA SER A 407 21.56 6.99 -10.39
C SER A 407 21.06 5.56 -10.20
N ASP A 408 20.91 5.12 -8.95
CA ASP A 408 20.45 3.76 -8.63
C ASP A 408 18.97 3.58 -8.98
N TYR A 409 18.19 4.64 -9.10
CA TYR A 409 16.76 4.56 -9.43
C TYR A 409 16.52 4.37 -10.93
N MET A 410 15.55 3.52 -11.26
CA MET A 410 15.15 3.28 -12.65
C MET A 410 14.32 4.43 -13.21
N PHE A 411 13.27 4.85 -12.50
CA PHE A 411 12.34 5.89 -12.97
C PHE A 411 12.78 7.29 -12.55
N ILE A 412 13.90 7.76 -13.10
CA ILE A 412 14.39 9.13 -12.92
C ILE A 412 14.08 9.98 -14.14
N VAL A 413 13.53 11.17 -13.91
CA VAL A 413 13.17 12.11 -14.97
C VAL A 413 13.50 13.55 -14.55
N PRO A 414 13.78 14.43 -15.53
CA PRO A 414 13.90 15.85 -15.29
C PRO A 414 12.60 16.44 -14.75
N ARG A 415 12.73 17.58 -14.09
CA ARG A 415 11.57 18.37 -13.72
C ARG A 415 10.84 18.84 -14.98
N HIS A 416 9.51 18.83 -14.92
CA HIS A 416 8.61 19.19 -16.02
C HIS A 416 8.62 18.24 -17.22
N TYR A 417 9.26 17.06 -17.13
CA TYR A 417 9.32 16.08 -18.23
C TYR A 417 7.96 15.70 -18.84
N PHE A 418 6.91 15.59 -18.02
CA PHE A 418 5.55 15.24 -18.48
C PHE A 418 4.64 16.44 -18.78
N ARG A 419 5.17 17.67 -18.69
CA ARG A 419 4.39 18.89 -18.98
C ARG A 419 4.57 19.31 -20.43
N ASN A 420 3.51 19.81 -21.02
CA ASN A 420 3.52 20.35 -22.38
C ASN A 420 3.60 21.87 -22.41
N ASP A 421 3.31 22.53 -21.28
CA ASP A 421 3.23 23.98 -21.13
C ASP A 421 4.50 24.59 -20.49
N MET A 422 5.49 23.77 -20.17
CA MET A 422 6.71 24.18 -19.47
C MET A 422 7.94 23.54 -20.12
N VAL A 423 9.05 24.29 -20.15
CA VAL A 423 10.35 23.76 -20.60
C VAL A 423 10.86 22.70 -19.62
N VAL A 424 11.39 21.60 -20.16
CA VAL A 424 12.00 20.51 -19.39
C VAL A 424 13.31 20.98 -18.77
N GLN A 425 13.46 20.79 -17.46
CA GLN A 425 14.61 21.28 -16.70
C GLN A 425 15.56 20.13 -16.35
N ASN A 426 16.53 19.86 -17.22
CA ASN A 426 17.49 18.75 -17.07
C ASN A 426 18.40 18.89 -15.85
N TYR A 427 18.63 20.10 -15.38
CA TYR A 427 19.47 20.39 -14.21
C TYR A 427 18.80 20.03 -12.87
N VAL A 428 17.50 19.66 -12.85
CA VAL A 428 16.83 19.13 -11.65
C VAL A 428 16.22 17.77 -11.98
N LEU A 429 16.77 16.72 -11.37
CA LEU A 429 16.25 15.37 -11.51
C LEU A 429 15.38 14.97 -10.32
N SER A 430 14.39 14.13 -10.58
CA SER A 430 13.52 13.56 -9.57
C SER A 430 13.09 12.14 -9.92
N VAL A 431 12.77 11.33 -8.92
CA VAL A 431 12.11 10.05 -9.13
C VAL A 431 10.65 10.32 -9.52
N LEU A 432 10.15 9.58 -10.51
CA LEU A 432 8.77 9.70 -11.00
C LEU A 432 7.77 9.49 -9.84
N GLY A 433 6.76 10.36 -9.77
CA GLY A 433 5.75 10.32 -8.71
C GLY A 433 4.50 9.53 -9.09
N ASP A 434 3.84 8.93 -8.10
CA ASP A 434 2.62 8.12 -8.30
C ASP A 434 1.46 8.89 -8.95
N ASN A 435 1.31 10.18 -8.62
CA ASN A 435 0.33 11.07 -9.25
C ASN A 435 0.49 11.12 -10.78
N THR A 436 1.71 11.13 -11.30
CA THR A 436 1.94 11.18 -12.75
C THR A 436 1.32 9.99 -13.48
N ILE A 437 1.40 8.80 -12.87
CA ILE A 437 0.75 7.60 -13.42
C ILE A 437 -0.76 7.63 -13.18
N SER A 438 -1.20 8.09 -12.01
CA SER A 438 -2.62 8.25 -11.71
C SER A 438 -3.32 9.21 -12.69
N ASP A 439 -2.70 10.34 -12.98
CA ASP A 439 -3.21 11.37 -13.90
C ASP A 439 -3.20 10.84 -15.34
N PHE A 440 -2.15 10.12 -15.72
CA PHE A 440 -2.06 9.42 -17.00
C PHE A 440 -3.21 8.41 -17.19
N LEU A 441 -3.60 7.68 -16.15
CA LEU A 441 -4.75 6.75 -16.19
C LEU A 441 -6.14 7.43 -16.06
N GLY A 442 -6.21 8.77 -16.14
CA GLY A 442 -7.46 9.51 -16.21
C GLY A 442 -8.05 9.98 -14.87
N ASN A 443 -7.27 9.95 -13.79
CA ASN A 443 -7.75 10.35 -12.45
C ASN A 443 -7.58 11.86 -12.14
N HIS A 444 -6.97 12.63 -13.03
CA HIS A 444 -6.81 14.08 -12.85
C HIS A 444 -8.09 14.83 -13.25
N LYS A 445 -8.57 15.73 -12.40
CA LYS A 445 -9.69 16.61 -12.76
C LYS A 445 -9.20 17.73 -13.66
N GLY A 446 -9.67 17.78 -14.91
CA GLY A 446 -9.38 18.88 -15.85
C GLY A 446 -8.17 18.65 -16.77
N ALA A 447 -7.62 17.43 -16.83
CA ALA A 447 -6.65 17.06 -17.86
C ALA A 447 -7.06 15.72 -18.50
N LYS A 448 -6.83 15.58 -19.81
CA LYS A 448 -7.16 14.36 -20.54
C LYS A 448 -6.22 13.22 -20.16
N GLY A 449 -6.79 12.08 -19.76
CA GLY A 449 -6.05 10.85 -19.52
C GLY A 449 -5.58 10.18 -20.82
N VAL A 450 -4.85 9.08 -20.71
CA VAL A 450 -4.39 8.29 -21.86
C VAL A 450 -5.55 7.72 -22.66
N PHE A 451 -6.55 7.13 -22.00
CA PHE A 451 -7.69 6.52 -22.67
C PHE A 451 -8.50 7.56 -23.46
N GLU A 452 -8.70 8.74 -22.88
CA GLU A 452 -9.36 9.85 -23.57
C GLU A 452 -8.54 10.38 -24.75
N ARG A 453 -7.21 10.49 -24.62
CA ARG A 453 -6.33 10.94 -25.72
C ARG A 453 -6.28 9.94 -26.87
N LEU A 454 -6.37 8.64 -26.58
CA LEU A 454 -6.32 7.56 -27.57
C LEU A 454 -7.70 7.14 -28.09
N GLY A 455 -8.79 7.74 -27.60
CA GLY A 455 -10.15 7.36 -28.02
C GLY A 455 -10.59 5.97 -27.54
N ILE A 456 -10.02 5.47 -26.45
CA ILE A 456 -10.37 4.16 -25.86
C ILE A 456 -11.54 4.39 -24.88
N LEU A 457 -12.73 3.96 -25.28
CA LEU A 457 -14.00 4.25 -24.61
C LEU A 457 -14.67 2.97 -24.12
N ASP A 458 -15.47 3.10 -23.06
CA ASP A 458 -16.35 2.05 -22.58
C ASP A 458 -17.62 1.92 -23.45
N ALA A 459 -18.49 0.96 -23.11
CA ALA A 459 -19.75 0.72 -23.81
C ALA A 459 -20.74 1.91 -23.79
N ASN A 460 -20.51 2.91 -22.92
CA ASN A 460 -21.30 4.13 -22.83
C ASN A 460 -20.59 5.34 -23.46
N GLU A 461 -19.60 5.10 -24.32
CA GLU A 461 -18.78 6.12 -24.99
C GLU A 461 -17.99 7.02 -24.02
N LYS A 462 -17.71 6.54 -22.79
CA LYS A 462 -16.92 7.28 -21.80
C LYS A 462 -15.49 6.76 -21.76
N PRO A 463 -14.47 7.64 -21.68
CA PRO A 463 -13.10 7.20 -21.50
C PRO A 463 -12.91 6.45 -20.18
N TYR A 464 -12.16 5.36 -20.22
CA TYR A 464 -11.81 4.59 -19.03
C TYR A 464 -11.04 5.43 -18.00
N ARG A 465 -11.19 5.09 -16.72
CA ARG A 465 -10.44 5.67 -15.60
C ARG A 465 -10.05 4.58 -14.63
N ILE A 466 -8.74 4.29 -14.57
CA ILE A 466 -8.25 3.13 -13.82
C ILE A 466 -7.39 3.59 -12.65
N ASN A 467 -7.65 3.02 -11.47
CA ASN A 467 -6.80 3.23 -10.31
C ASN A 467 -5.65 2.21 -10.32
N THR A 468 -4.41 2.66 -10.12
CA THR A 468 -3.25 1.74 -10.05
C THR A 468 -3.42 0.60 -9.02
N HIS A 469 -4.19 0.81 -7.95
CA HIS A 469 -4.46 -0.23 -6.95
C HIS A 469 -5.46 -1.30 -7.45
N SER A 470 -6.35 -0.98 -8.39
CA SER A 470 -7.33 -1.95 -8.91
C SER A 470 -6.67 -3.06 -9.74
N ILE A 471 -5.58 -2.75 -10.46
CA ILE A 471 -4.73 -3.72 -11.17
C ILE A 471 -4.15 -4.76 -10.20
N ARG A 472 -3.61 -4.29 -9.08
CA ARG A 472 -3.09 -5.17 -8.03
C ARG A 472 -4.18 -6.05 -7.43
N HIS A 473 -5.40 -5.53 -7.26
CA HIS A 473 -6.53 -6.33 -6.77
C HIS A 473 -6.86 -7.43 -7.77
N TYR A 474 -6.96 -7.10 -9.07
CA TYR A 474 -7.20 -8.05 -10.15
C TYR A 474 -6.20 -9.19 -10.16
N LEU A 475 -4.89 -8.91 -10.09
CA LEU A 475 -3.85 -9.94 -10.06
C LEU A 475 -3.93 -10.86 -8.84
N ASN A 476 -4.24 -10.31 -7.65
CA ASN A 476 -4.41 -11.15 -6.46
C ASN A 476 -5.65 -12.05 -6.58
N THR A 477 -6.74 -11.56 -7.16
CA THR A 477 -7.93 -12.37 -7.44
C THR A 477 -7.62 -13.50 -8.43
N LEU A 478 -6.86 -13.21 -9.50
CA LEU A 478 -6.40 -14.23 -10.43
C LEU A 478 -5.52 -15.28 -9.73
N ALA A 479 -4.62 -14.86 -8.83
CA ALA A 479 -3.77 -15.76 -8.06
C ALA A 479 -4.58 -16.73 -7.17
N GLN A 480 -5.64 -16.21 -6.54
CA GLN A 480 -6.55 -17.00 -5.72
C GLN A 480 -7.31 -18.02 -6.55
N LYS A 481 -7.83 -17.60 -7.71
CA LYS A 481 -8.46 -18.51 -8.69
C LYS A 481 -7.46 -19.58 -9.17
N GLY A 482 -6.18 -19.20 -9.31
CA GLY A 482 -5.06 -20.07 -9.62
C GLY A 482 -4.52 -20.91 -8.46
N ARG A 483 -5.23 -20.99 -7.33
CA ARG A 483 -4.92 -21.84 -6.15
C ARG A 483 -3.68 -21.46 -5.34
N LEU A 484 -3.16 -20.23 -5.44
CA LEU A 484 -2.09 -19.79 -4.53
C LEU A 484 -2.63 -19.63 -3.10
N SER A 485 -1.89 -20.12 -2.10
CA SER A 485 -2.27 -19.98 -0.69
C SER A 485 -2.30 -18.50 -0.28
N GLN A 486 -3.07 -18.15 0.76
CA GLN A 486 -3.07 -16.78 1.28
C GLN A 486 -1.67 -16.35 1.77
N LEU A 487 -0.88 -17.28 2.28
CA LEU A 487 0.50 -17.00 2.67
C LEU A 487 1.36 -16.67 1.44
N ASP A 488 1.22 -17.42 0.35
CA ASP A 488 1.98 -17.20 -0.88
C ASP A 488 1.55 -15.93 -1.60
N ILE A 489 0.25 -15.64 -1.62
CA ILE A 489 -0.27 -14.36 -2.11
C ILE A 489 0.29 -13.22 -1.27
N ALA A 490 0.29 -13.33 0.06
CA ALA A 490 0.83 -12.31 0.94
C ALA A 490 2.33 -12.08 0.67
N ARG A 491 3.10 -13.16 0.50
CA ARG A 491 4.53 -13.12 0.14
C ARG A 491 4.75 -12.47 -1.23
N TRP A 492 4.04 -12.93 -2.26
CA TRP A 492 4.13 -12.40 -3.63
C TRP A 492 3.72 -10.91 -3.71
N SER A 493 2.70 -10.53 -2.94
CA SER A 493 2.25 -9.15 -2.78
C SER A 493 3.19 -8.27 -1.93
N GLY A 494 4.17 -8.81 -1.21
CA GLY A 494 5.02 -8.09 -0.26
C GLY A 494 4.24 -7.55 0.96
N ARG A 495 3.39 -8.37 1.58
CA ARG A 495 2.63 -8.03 2.80
C ARG A 495 3.32 -8.57 4.04
N LYS A 496 3.31 -7.77 5.11
CA LYS A 496 3.87 -8.13 6.42
C LYS A 496 2.91 -8.98 7.27
N ASP A 497 1.61 -8.93 6.98
CA ASP A 497 0.56 -9.55 7.78
C ASP A 497 -0.48 -10.17 6.86
N VAL A 498 -0.74 -11.46 7.03
CA VAL A 498 -1.71 -12.23 6.23
C VAL A 498 -3.13 -11.71 6.43
N ARG A 499 -3.46 -11.06 7.56
CA ARG A 499 -4.76 -10.40 7.78
C ARG A 499 -5.01 -9.25 6.81
N GLN A 500 -3.97 -8.71 6.16
CA GLN A 500 -4.14 -7.76 5.05
C GLN A 500 -4.78 -8.44 3.84
N ASN A 501 -4.81 -9.77 3.79
CA ASN A 501 -5.54 -10.58 2.83
C ASN A 501 -7.03 -10.76 3.17
N ALA A 502 -7.50 -10.37 4.36
CA ALA A 502 -8.93 -10.50 4.71
C ALA A 502 -9.86 -9.66 3.80
N VAL A 503 -9.33 -8.62 3.14
CA VAL A 503 -10.03 -7.86 2.06
C VAL A 503 -10.23 -8.69 0.79
N TYR A 504 -9.57 -9.85 0.70
CA TYR A 504 -9.50 -10.77 -0.42
C TYR A 504 -10.15 -12.10 -0.06
N ASP A 505 -10.95 -12.11 1.02
CA ASP A 505 -11.55 -13.31 1.58
C ASP A 505 -12.99 -13.48 1.06
N HIS A 506 -13.28 -14.74 0.74
CA HIS A 506 -14.57 -15.35 0.38
C HIS A 506 -15.02 -15.37 -1.09
N SER A 507 -14.45 -14.61 -2.04
CA SER A 507 -14.95 -14.71 -3.44
C SER A 507 -14.55 -16.00 -4.14
N GLY A 508 -13.36 -16.56 -3.86
CA GLY A 508 -12.92 -17.80 -4.51
C GLY A 508 -13.76 -19.02 -4.12
N GLY A 509 -14.07 -19.17 -2.83
CA GLY A 509 -14.87 -20.31 -2.36
C GLY A 509 -16.36 -20.18 -2.62
N ILE A 510 -16.89 -18.94 -2.63
CA ILE A 510 -18.27 -18.68 -3.03
C ILE A 510 -18.42 -18.80 -4.55
N ALA A 511 -17.46 -18.30 -5.35
CA ALA A 511 -17.49 -18.47 -6.80
C ALA A 511 -17.34 -19.94 -7.18
N LEU A 512 -16.43 -20.68 -6.56
CA LEU A 512 -16.32 -22.13 -6.77
C LEU A 512 -17.62 -22.85 -6.38
N ALA A 513 -18.27 -22.43 -5.28
CA ALA A 513 -19.56 -22.98 -4.91
C ALA A 513 -20.67 -22.60 -5.89
N GLN A 514 -20.65 -21.41 -6.49
CA GLN A 514 -21.55 -21.01 -7.57
C GLN A 514 -21.31 -21.85 -8.82
N ASP A 515 -20.06 -22.02 -9.24
CA ASP A 515 -19.66 -22.87 -10.36
C ASP A 515 -20.13 -24.32 -10.13
N MET A 516 -19.99 -24.84 -8.91
CA MET A 516 -20.47 -26.18 -8.53
C MET A 516 -22.00 -26.29 -8.56
N ARG A 517 -22.74 -25.25 -8.15
CA ARG A 517 -24.21 -25.26 -8.26
C ARG A 517 -24.65 -25.28 -9.72
N THR A 518 -24.02 -24.47 -10.57
CA THR A 518 -24.28 -24.47 -12.01
C THR A 518 -23.93 -25.83 -12.62
N ALA A 519 -22.82 -26.45 -12.22
CA ALA A 519 -22.44 -27.79 -12.67
C ALA A 519 -23.47 -28.87 -12.29
N ILE A 520 -24.18 -28.74 -11.16
CA ILE A 520 -25.29 -29.65 -10.81
C ILE A 520 -26.48 -29.42 -11.72
N GLU A 521 -26.79 -28.17 -12.05
CA GLU A 521 -27.88 -27.82 -12.95
C GLU A 521 -27.61 -28.26 -14.40
N THR A 522 -26.35 -28.24 -14.84
CA THR A 522 -25.93 -28.67 -16.19
C THR A 522 -25.62 -30.17 -16.29
N GLY A 523 -25.62 -30.91 -15.18
CA GLY A 523 -25.37 -32.35 -15.14
C GLY A 523 -23.90 -32.75 -15.18
N GLU A 524 -22.99 -31.85 -14.81
CA GLU A 524 -21.53 -32.05 -14.77
C GLU A 524 -21.02 -32.58 -13.42
N ILE A 525 -21.93 -32.78 -12.45
CA ILE A 525 -21.66 -33.45 -11.18
C ILE A 525 -22.40 -34.79 -11.15
N GLU A 526 -21.75 -35.83 -10.64
CA GLU A 526 -22.31 -37.17 -10.42
C GLU A 526 -22.21 -37.59 -8.95
N GLY A 527 -23.11 -38.49 -8.52
CA GLY A 527 -23.09 -39.09 -7.18
C GLY A 527 -24.32 -38.77 -6.31
N PRO A 528 -24.30 -39.15 -5.02
CA PRO A 528 -25.48 -39.10 -4.13
C PRO A 528 -26.12 -37.72 -3.99
N ILE A 529 -25.34 -36.64 -4.15
CA ILE A 529 -25.85 -35.28 -4.07
C ILE A 529 -26.85 -34.97 -5.19
N VAL A 530 -26.63 -35.49 -6.40
CA VAL A 530 -27.52 -35.27 -7.54
C VAL A 530 -28.81 -36.06 -7.37
N GLU A 531 -28.71 -37.29 -6.87
CA GLU A 531 -29.87 -38.10 -6.51
C GLU A 531 -30.73 -37.42 -5.43
N THR A 532 -30.06 -36.85 -4.41
CA THR A 532 -30.73 -36.09 -3.35
C THR A 532 -31.46 -34.87 -3.93
N VAL A 533 -30.79 -34.07 -4.76
CA VAL A 533 -31.39 -32.89 -5.42
C VAL A 533 -32.57 -33.29 -6.32
N ALA A 534 -32.47 -34.40 -7.06
CA ALA A 534 -33.54 -34.90 -7.91
C ALA A 534 -34.77 -35.33 -7.10
N SER A 535 -34.56 -35.93 -5.93
CA SER A 535 -35.63 -36.39 -5.03
C SER A 535 -36.40 -35.24 -4.35
N LEU A 536 -35.82 -34.04 -4.26
CA LEU A 536 -36.44 -32.86 -3.65
C LEU A 536 -37.47 -32.19 -4.57
N PRO A 537 -38.56 -31.61 -4.02
CA PRO A 537 -39.50 -30.78 -4.77
C PRO A 537 -38.78 -29.64 -5.51
N PRO A 538 -39.16 -29.29 -6.75
CA PRO A 538 -38.47 -28.26 -7.55
C PRO A 538 -38.28 -26.91 -6.83
N VAL A 539 -39.23 -26.52 -5.97
CA VAL A 539 -39.19 -25.29 -5.18
C VAL A 539 -38.14 -25.30 -4.07
N GLU A 540 -37.69 -26.47 -3.61
CA GLU A 540 -36.73 -26.63 -2.52
C GLU A 540 -35.28 -26.84 -3.01
N ARG A 541 -35.10 -27.20 -4.28
CA ARG A 541 -33.77 -27.52 -4.86
C ARG A 541 -32.79 -26.37 -4.74
N ASP A 542 -33.21 -25.16 -5.10
CA ASP A 542 -32.37 -23.96 -5.04
C ASP A 542 -31.96 -23.62 -3.59
N ALA A 543 -32.90 -23.74 -2.64
CA ALA A 543 -32.63 -23.50 -1.22
C ALA A 543 -31.65 -24.56 -0.66
N PHE A 544 -31.84 -25.82 -1.01
CA PHE A 544 -30.96 -26.92 -0.63
C PHE A 544 -29.54 -26.73 -1.18
N LEU A 545 -29.40 -26.44 -2.49
CA LEU A 545 -28.11 -26.19 -3.13
C LEU A 545 -27.38 -24.98 -2.53
N LYS A 546 -28.12 -23.91 -2.20
CA LYS A 546 -27.55 -22.74 -1.53
C LYS A 546 -27.04 -23.04 -0.13
N GLY A 547 -27.75 -23.86 0.64
CA GLY A 547 -27.32 -24.30 1.96
C GLY A 547 -26.14 -25.28 1.90
N ARG A 548 -26.21 -26.26 1.01
CA ARG A 548 -25.23 -27.35 0.87
C ARG A 548 -23.92 -26.90 0.26
N PHE A 549 -23.97 -26.02 -0.72
CA PHE A 549 -22.81 -25.42 -1.37
C PHE A 549 -22.71 -23.94 -0.96
N ALA A 550 -22.74 -23.63 0.33
CA ALA A 550 -22.57 -22.25 0.79
C ALA A 550 -21.17 -21.72 0.44
N THR A 551 -20.16 -22.58 0.59
CA THR A 551 -18.76 -22.34 0.22
C THR A 551 -18.14 -23.64 -0.29
N ALA A 552 -17.13 -23.56 -1.13
CA ALA A 552 -16.35 -24.71 -1.56
C ALA A 552 -14.85 -24.36 -1.59
N HIS A 553 -13.99 -25.35 -1.47
CA HIS A 553 -12.55 -25.17 -1.66
C HIS A 553 -11.91 -26.45 -2.19
N PHE A 554 -10.80 -26.31 -2.93
CA PHE A 554 -10.03 -27.46 -3.39
C PHE A 554 -9.18 -28.05 -2.27
N THR A 555 -9.02 -29.37 -2.31
CA THR A 555 -8.13 -30.17 -1.47
C THR A 555 -7.06 -30.82 -2.36
N SER A 556 -6.11 -31.55 -1.78
CA SER A 556 -5.05 -32.22 -2.54
C SER A 556 -5.56 -33.37 -3.42
N ILE A 557 -6.75 -33.91 -3.14
CA ILE A 557 -7.36 -35.05 -3.86
C ILE A 557 -8.71 -34.72 -4.52
N GLY A 558 -9.14 -33.45 -4.52
CA GLY A 558 -10.47 -33.07 -5.03
C GLY A 558 -10.96 -31.73 -4.50
N ALA A 559 -12.22 -31.63 -4.10
CA ALA A 559 -12.85 -30.44 -3.55
C ALA A 559 -13.76 -30.77 -2.37
N CYS A 560 -13.97 -29.82 -1.46
CA CYS A 560 -14.79 -29.99 -0.28
C CYS A 560 -15.81 -28.86 -0.17
N THR A 561 -17.05 -29.23 0.15
CA THR A 561 -18.23 -28.35 0.23
C THR A 561 -18.59 -27.94 1.66
N GLN A 562 -17.79 -28.37 2.65
CA GLN A 562 -18.03 -28.06 4.05
C GLN A 562 -17.92 -26.55 4.30
N ASP A 563 -18.91 -26.00 5.00
CA ASP A 563 -18.88 -24.62 5.47
C ASP A 563 -18.13 -24.50 6.81
N PHE A 564 -16.85 -24.09 6.74
CA PHE A 564 -16.01 -23.88 7.93
C PHE A 564 -16.38 -22.65 8.74
N SER A 565 -17.26 -21.77 8.23
CA SER A 565 -17.74 -20.63 8.99
C SER A 565 -18.72 -21.06 10.10
N MET A 566 -19.37 -22.21 9.91
CA MET A 566 -20.33 -22.78 10.86
C MET A 566 -19.65 -23.69 11.89
N ALA A 567 -18.68 -24.52 11.47
CA ALA A 567 -17.94 -25.40 12.37
C ALA A 567 -16.55 -25.79 11.83
N PRO A 568 -15.56 -26.06 12.70
CA PRO A 568 -14.29 -26.68 12.28
C PRO A 568 -14.51 -28.04 11.59
N CYS A 569 -13.54 -28.46 10.77
CA CYS A 569 -13.62 -29.75 10.08
C CYS A 569 -13.69 -30.92 11.09
N PRO A 570 -14.75 -31.75 11.07
CA PRO A 570 -14.80 -32.96 11.90
C PRO A 570 -13.85 -34.05 11.40
N SER A 571 -13.45 -33.99 10.12
CA SER A 571 -12.64 -34.99 9.41
C SER A 571 -11.28 -34.44 8.99
N HIS A 572 -10.70 -33.51 9.76
CA HIS A 572 -9.43 -32.88 9.41
C HIS A 572 -8.35 -33.92 9.08
N GLY A 573 -7.81 -33.88 7.87
CA GLY A 573 -6.81 -34.85 7.39
C GLY A 573 -7.36 -36.19 6.90
N ALA A 574 -8.66 -36.46 7.03
CA ALA A 574 -9.32 -37.69 6.61
C ALA A 574 -10.26 -37.45 5.40
N CYS A 575 -9.85 -36.59 4.46
CA CYS A 575 -10.66 -36.20 3.30
C CYS A 575 -11.10 -37.40 2.46
N GLY A 576 -10.24 -38.41 2.33
CA GLY A 576 -10.54 -39.64 1.59
C GLY A 576 -11.68 -40.47 2.16
N GLY A 577 -12.15 -40.22 3.40
CA GLY A 577 -13.32 -40.87 3.99
C GLY A 577 -14.49 -39.93 4.28
N CYS A 578 -14.48 -38.72 3.68
CA CYS A 578 -15.45 -37.67 3.98
C CYS A 578 -16.56 -37.60 2.93
N ALA A 579 -17.82 -37.70 3.36
CA ALA A 579 -18.99 -37.60 2.46
C ALA A 579 -19.18 -36.19 1.85
N GLU A 580 -18.48 -35.17 2.34
CA GLU A 580 -18.50 -33.79 1.82
C GLU A 580 -17.44 -33.55 0.73
N HIS A 581 -16.75 -34.60 0.30
CA HIS A 581 -15.65 -34.52 -0.64
C HIS A 581 -16.09 -34.94 -2.05
N LEU A 582 -15.57 -34.22 -3.04
CA LEU A 582 -15.84 -34.38 -4.46
C LEU A 582 -14.52 -34.60 -5.20
N VAL A 583 -14.44 -35.65 -6.01
CA VAL A 583 -13.31 -35.96 -6.88
C VAL A 583 -13.49 -35.19 -8.19
N VAL A 584 -12.41 -34.59 -8.71
CA VAL A 584 -12.42 -33.92 -10.03
C VAL A 584 -11.64 -34.79 -11.00
N LYS A 585 -12.34 -35.44 -11.94
CA LYS A 585 -11.70 -36.37 -12.89
C LYS A 585 -10.72 -35.65 -13.83
N GLY A 586 -9.70 -36.39 -14.29
CA GLY A 586 -8.68 -35.89 -15.23
C GLY A 586 -7.53 -35.11 -14.59
N LYS A 587 -7.54 -34.92 -13.26
CA LYS A 587 -6.44 -34.26 -12.53
C LYS A 587 -5.36 -35.25 -12.12
N ALA A 588 -4.29 -35.34 -12.91
CA ALA A 588 -3.15 -36.24 -12.65
C ALA A 588 -2.53 -36.05 -11.26
N GLU A 589 -2.42 -34.81 -10.79
CA GLU A 589 -1.89 -34.48 -9.46
C GLU A 589 -2.76 -35.05 -8.33
N HIS A 590 -4.09 -34.92 -8.44
CA HIS A 590 -5.03 -35.45 -7.45
C HIS A 590 -5.00 -36.98 -7.42
N LYS A 591 -4.89 -37.61 -8.60
CA LYS A 591 -4.75 -39.07 -8.72
C LYS A 591 -3.49 -39.57 -8.03
N ALA A 592 -2.34 -38.99 -8.35
CA ALA A 592 -1.06 -39.39 -7.77
C ALA A 592 -1.03 -39.21 -6.25
N GLU A 593 -1.62 -38.12 -5.75
CA GLU A 593 -1.74 -37.90 -4.30
C GLU A 593 -2.70 -38.90 -3.64
N ALA A 594 -3.84 -39.21 -4.27
CA ALA A 594 -4.77 -40.22 -3.75
C ALA A 594 -4.13 -41.61 -3.70
N GLU A 595 -3.32 -41.98 -4.69
CA GLU A 595 -2.54 -43.23 -4.71
C GLU A 595 -1.49 -43.26 -3.59
N ARG A 596 -0.78 -42.14 -3.37
CA ARG A 596 0.19 -41.99 -2.26
C ARG A 596 -0.49 -42.17 -0.90
N LEU A 597 -1.58 -41.44 -0.67
CA LEU A 597 -2.35 -41.53 0.58
C LEU A 597 -2.95 -42.93 0.78
N LEU A 598 -3.37 -43.60 -0.29
CA LEU A 598 -3.92 -44.95 -0.21
C LEU A 598 -2.87 -45.94 0.32
N VAL A 599 -1.63 -45.86 -0.17
CA VAL A 599 -0.53 -46.71 0.33
C VAL A 599 -0.25 -46.43 1.81
N GLU A 600 -0.20 -45.15 2.20
CA GLU A 600 0.04 -44.73 3.58
C GLU A 600 -1.05 -45.23 4.53
N HIS A 601 -2.32 -45.01 4.19
CA HIS A 601 -3.45 -45.45 5.02
C HIS A 601 -3.65 -46.97 5.03
N GLN A 602 -3.27 -47.68 3.96
CA GLN A 602 -3.28 -49.15 3.96
C GLN A 602 -2.27 -49.72 4.97
N ALA A 603 -1.07 -49.15 5.03
CA ALA A 603 -0.07 -49.54 6.03
C ALA A 603 -0.56 -49.23 7.47
N MET A 604 -1.22 -48.08 7.68
CA MET A 604 -1.83 -47.75 8.97
C MET A 604 -2.97 -48.71 9.35
N LEU A 605 -3.78 -49.13 8.38
CA LEU A 605 -4.85 -50.11 8.58
C LEU A 605 -4.30 -51.48 9.00
N ASP A 606 -3.25 -51.95 8.33
CA ASP A 606 -2.62 -53.24 8.64
C ASP A 606 -2.02 -53.22 10.04
N GLY A 607 -1.35 -52.13 10.42
CA GLY A 607 -0.85 -51.92 11.79
C GLY A 607 -1.97 -51.87 12.84
N ALA A 608 -3.08 -51.18 12.54
CA ALA A 608 -4.23 -51.12 13.44
C ALA A 608 -4.90 -52.49 13.63
N ARG A 609 -4.97 -53.32 12.58
CA ARG A 609 -5.49 -54.69 12.65
C ARG A 609 -4.60 -55.60 13.49
N ALA A 610 -3.28 -55.48 13.38
CA ALA A 610 -2.34 -56.20 14.23
C ALA A 610 -2.50 -55.81 15.70
N ALA A 611 -2.54 -54.51 16.00
CA ALA A 611 -2.74 -54.01 17.37
C ALA A 611 -4.10 -54.46 17.98
N MET A 612 -5.14 -54.57 17.15
CA MET A 612 -6.44 -55.10 17.55
C MET A 612 -6.37 -56.60 17.87
N ALA A 613 -5.63 -57.38 17.09
CA ALA A 613 -5.39 -58.80 17.37
C ALA A 613 -4.61 -59.02 18.67
N GLU A 614 -3.72 -58.08 19.02
CA GLU A 614 -2.95 -58.07 20.28
C GLU A 614 -3.77 -57.59 21.50
N GLY A 615 -5.04 -57.22 21.32
CA GLY A 615 -5.92 -56.76 22.39
C GLY A 615 -5.63 -55.32 22.87
N THR A 616 -4.96 -54.51 22.04
CA THR A 616 -4.64 -53.12 22.38
C THR A 616 -5.93 -52.30 22.56
N TYR A 617 -6.01 -51.56 23.67
CA TYR A 617 -7.17 -50.73 23.98
C TYR A 617 -7.48 -49.73 22.86
N ASN A 618 -8.74 -49.71 22.43
CA ASN A 618 -9.28 -48.82 21.39
C ASN A 618 -8.72 -49.00 19.96
N ALA A 619 -8.00 -50.08 19.66
CA ALA A 619 -7.50 -50.37 18.31
C ALA A 619 -8.63 -50.53 17.26
N SER A 620 -9.81 -50.99 17.68
CA SER A 620 -11.00 -51.12 16.80
C SER A 620 -11.47 -49.79 16.21
N ALA A 621 -11.34 -48.68 16.94
CA ALA A 621 -11.68 -47.34 16.43
C ALA A 621 -10.71 -46.89 15.33
N TRP A 622 -9.42 -47.23 15.46
CA TRP A 622 -8.39 -46.94 14.47
C TRP A 622 -8.56 -47.79 13.21
N VAL A 623 -8.94 -49.06 13.35
CA VAL A 623 -9.32 -49.93 12.23
C VAL A 623 -10.50 -49.30 11.48
N ALA A 624 -11.61 -49.00 12.17
CA ALA A 624 -12.79 -48.42 11.55
C ALA A 624 -12.51 -47.06 10.86
N HIS A 625 -11.65 -46.22 11.43
CA HIS A 625 -11.24 -44.96 10.80
C HIS A 625 -10.47 -45.19 9.50
N ASN A 626 -9.42 -46.01 9.53
CA ASN A 626 -8.57 -46.24 8.37
C ASN A 626 -9.31 -47.03 7.27
N GLU A 627 -10.21 -47.95 7.63
CA GLU A 627 -11.08 -48.63 6.65
C GLU A 627 -11.91 -47.63 5.84
N ARG A 628 -12.54 -46.65 6.52
CA ARG A 628 -13.31 -45.61 5.82
C ARG A 628 -12.45 -44.76 4.88
N VAL A 629 -11.26 -44.37 5.32
CA VAL A 629 -10.35 -43.55 4.49
C VAL A 629 -9.79 -44.34 3.32
N VAL A 630 -9.36 -45.59 3.54
CA VAL A 630 -8.88 -46.48 2.48
C VAL A 630 -9.96 -46.73 1.43
N ASP A 631 -11.20 -46.98 1.85
CA ASP A 631 -12.30 -47.25 0.94
C ASP A 631 -12.61 -46.04 0.05
N GLY A 632 -12.70 -44.83 0.59
CA GLY A 632 -12.96 -43.66 -0.24
C GLY A 632 -11.74 -43.21 -1.07
N LEU A 633 -10.50 -43.49 -0.64
CA LEU A 633 -9.31 -43.32 -1.49
C LEU A 633 -9.32 -44.31 -2.67
N LYS A 634 -9.71 -45.58 -2.45
CA LYS A 634 -9.89 -46.55 -3.54
C LYS A 634 -10.93 -46.07 -4.54
N LYS A 635 -12.07 -45.55 -4.07
CA LYS A 635 -13.10 -44.95 -4.94
C LYS A 635 -12.57 -43.74 -5.70
N THR A 636 -11.79 -42.87 -5.05
CA THR A 636 -11.16 -41.71 -5.70
C THR A 636 -10.25 -42.15 -6.86
N VAL A 637 -9.39 -43.13 -6.62
CA VAL A 637 -8.52 -43.70 -7.66
C VAL A 637 -9.34 -44.36 -8.77
N ALA A 638 -10.42 -45.08 -8.42
CA ALA A 638 -11.32 -45.70 -9.38
C ALA A 638 -12.01 -44.67 -10.29
N VAL A 639 -12.51 -43.57 -9.74
CA VAL A 639 -13.10 -42.46 -10.53
C VAL A 639 -12.09 -41.93 -11.54
N HIS A 640 -10.82 -41.77 -11.15
CA HIS A 640 -9.77 -41.35 -12.09
C HIS A 640 -9.46 -42.40 -13.16
N ALA A 641 -9.58 -43.69 -12.86
CA ALA A 641 -9.30 -44.79 -13.77
C ALA A 641 -10.47 -45.15 -14.71
N ASP A 642 -11.71 -44.75 -14.38
CA ASP A 642 -12.91 -45.12 -15.14
C ASP A 642 -12.99 -44.39 -16.50
N PRO A 643 -12.90 -45.06 -17.65
CA PRO A 643 -12.94 -44.40 -18.95
C PRO A 643 -14.33 -43.89 -19.35
N THR A 644 -15.39 -44.26 -18.62
CA THR A 644 -16.78 -43.87 -18.95
C THR A 644 -17.14 -42.48 -18.42
N ILE A 645 -16.40 -41.98 -17.44
CA ILE A 645 -16.59 -40.66 -16.86
C ILE A 645 -15.75 -39.65 -17.67
N PRO A 646 -16.30 -38.53 -18.17
CA PRO A 646 -15.50 -37.51 -18.85
C PRO A 646 -14.50 -36.80 -17.91
N ASP A 647 -13.35 -36.38 -18.46
CA ASP A 647 -12.42 -35.53 -17.72
C ASP A 647 -13.05 -34.16 -17.42
N GLY A 648 -12.89 -33.70 -16.17
CA GLY A 648 -13.54 -32.49 -15.66
C GLY A 648 -14.81 -32.75 -14.85
N THR A 649 -15.45 -33.93 -14.98
CA THR A 649 -16.62 -34.31 -14.16
C THR A 649 -16.26 -34.33 -12.68
N MET A 650 -17.17 -33.80 -11.85
CA MET A 650 -17.04 -33.87 -10.39
C MET A 650 -17.86 -35.04 -9.85
N VAL A 651 -17.25 -35.94 -9.07
CA VAL A 651 -17.91 -37.14 -8.56
C VAL A 651 -17.86 -37.16 -7.04
N GLN A 652 -19.00 -37.32 -6.39
CA GLN A 652 -19.07 -37.56 -4.94
C GLN A 652 -18.92 -39.06 -4.65
N VAL A 653 -17.92 -39.42 -3.83
CA VAL A 653 -17.51 -40.82 -3.57
C VAL A 653 -17.88 -41.35 -2.19
#